data_AF-A0A821PMT0-F1
#
_entry.id   AF-A0A821PMT0-F1
#
_cell.length_a   1.000
_cell.length_b   1.000
_cell.length_c   1.000
_cell.angle_alpha   90.00
_cell.angle_beta   90.00
_cell.angle_gamma   90.00
#
_symmetry.space_group_name_H-M   'P 1'
#
loop_
_entity.id
_entity.type
_entity.pdbx_description
1 polymer ?
#
loop_
_entity_poly.entity_id
_entity_poly.type
_entity_poly.pdbx_seq_one_letter_code
_entity_poly.pdbx_strand_id
1 'polypeptide(L)'
;MARNCLPNNPLKEPKNLLPRWNISSSMNNLSNRTKLACRTCSSSSSSSSSSFKLEKRQFAYSRYGNMPQHYDFISNTTNNNNNSNSSDHLKHTTPSAERYFHRAPLIFPRFHQQHTQNTPTRLSSSNSGPLHHNRPRFLSAWNLTPRPVMYNSPRNIAPNTPVSTAMSKPNVEDRTQLQSMPAKDFADLVMLPREWRRGDDCIQWPRNHDYYNIVWLENLWKYINEKLPNDLTILENTNILYSLQLTRPLGGPASLNTIALYKLSKNIGLIQLPMSATKDDVSVQKVLLKLNFHCIDPFPEIIRRHKLVEEYVPSLSYLGLLQIFKCRLRHFTQIKIQQEFNTLLNEHDIKLLRQYLSRIMTQQLDESNIQCIKQLPIFDNAYIGNDTNQQQQHFKYISLNNILYIYESGTKLPIDIQPPKQCIHVTDSDSRVLLDKLGYVIHDFTHVARYLIKTIEQQQQQQQQQQPQQNSKNINLKVDQQRMIFLGKWLLSNCTNLILTDVVSQDTLSTCRLFLNRKGELCSCQQMFDPSSFQNNNKEKYLVLFESKYLPSVEFCSTNENLSLLRHLKLRQFYDIKSDEVIDICESTIKDTSSTTSNKRSLMLLLAEFIVDILNQNPKLIDEYSQAKQIALRQYLNNAPWVPVMAERPHGYPATLTWQSAIDLRHSFVTLREVSDKTHGFLVGAVTLISALDLPESFYPPARATSSINRITLDMRELKLDLLIKQLKCIVLCYQKSSPQEQKNETFDYLNLCKRLYDTLSQLNNPNDILKEMRLSDLTEWIWNSTHGFSSTNHIYLIDKIHPLAPYVQILPYELYNYRKFFESMGVKYLPDVSKLEDLLRNQQHQPIDENLFKWIKETYTKDRRLLQLIHDLETKSNSKGNPKVKNTNDDQTRITFSSTLDLAEDKIYLYLTDIFNQQANIKETVIQALTTISKEKKTQLLTEEDYFIRKMSGSEYQKNLFDHYRAYNDLVLPNLNVLPKNVKDTLVLFALDHADNTMLNILKQHCCIPCTPNGRILNKPSKLIHPYCRLASLYSDIDSLFPYGGQDSYLREDRLNVLKLL
;
A
#
# COMPACT_ATOMS: atom_id res chain seq x y z
N MET A 1 18.43 -22.34 -35.32
CA MET A 1 17.73 -22.80 -36.54
C MET A 1 16.23 -22.77 -36.19
N ALA A 2 15.43 -21.78 -36.59
CA ALA A 2 14.99 -21.40 -37.95
C ALA A 2 14.14 -22.52 -38.60
N ARG A 3 12.89 -22.34 -39.08
CA ARG A 3 12.02 -21.16 -39.41
C ARG A 3 10.58 -21.44 -38.88
N ASN A 4 9.77 -20.49 -38.39
CA ASN A 4 9.00 -19.39 -39.01
C ASN A 4 7.80 -19.75 -39.94
N CYS A 5 6.58 -19.35 -39.50
CA CYS A 5 5.38 -18.88 -40.26
C CYS A 5 4.46 -19.83 -41.08
N LEU A 6 3.18 -19.97 -40.65
CA LEU A 6 1.88 -19.49 -41.25
C LEU A 6 1.70 -19.35 -42.81
N PRO A 7 0.46 -19.33 -43.41
CA PRO A 7 -0.93 -19.49 -42.86
C PRO A 7 -2.02 -20.22 -43.75
N ASN A 8 -3.28 -20.28 -43.25
CA ASN A 8 -4.61 -20.16 -43.92
C ASN A 8 -5.31 -21.25 -44.81
N ASN A 9 -6.62 -21.47 -44.47
CA ASN A 9 -7.82 -21.70 -45.33
C ASN A 9 -8.02 -23.04 -46.09
N PRO A 10 -9.25 -23.40 -46.61
CA PRO A 10 -10.60 -22.77 -46.49
C PRO A 10 -11.84 -23.73 -46.23
N LEU A 11 -13.01 -23.11 -45.92
CA LEU A 11 -14.41 -23.46 -46.33
C LEU A 11 -15.00 -24.91 -46.27
N LYS A 12 -16.05 -25.14 -45.42
CA LYS A 12 -17.47 -25.37 -45.83
C LYS A 12 -18.46 -25.75 -44.69
N GLU A 13 -19.74 -25.46 -44.94
CA GLU A 13 -20.99 -25.84 -44.21
C GLU A 13 -21.41 -27.33 -44.46
N PRO A 14 -22.44 -27.96 -43.80
CA PRO A 14 -23.70 -27.35 -43.32
C PRO A 14 -24.43 -27.91 -42.04
N LYS A 15 -25.58 -27.27 -41.79
CA LYS A 15 -26.71 -27.49 -40.85
C LYS A 15 -27.08 -28.94 -40.44
N ASN A 16 -27.52 -29.07 -39.18
CA ASN A 16 -28.57 -29.95 -38.61
C ASN A 16 -28.77 -29.54 -37.13
N LEU A 17 -29.89 -29.72 -36.40
CA LEU A 17 -31.29 -30.06 -36.70
C LEU A 17 -32.18 -29.54 -35.53
N LEU A 18 -33.44 -29.17 -35.80
CA LEU A 18 -34.49 -29.04 -34.76
C LEU A 18 -35.29 -30.35 -34.70
N PRO A 19 -35.80 -30.76 -33.52
CA PRO A 19 -37.25 -30.60 -33.32
C PRO A 19 -37.72 -30.28 -31.89
N ARG A 20 -39.04 -29.97 -31.85
CA ARG A 20 -40.04 -29.85 -30.77
C ARG A 20 -39.83 -30.74 -29.52
N TRP A 21 -40.43 -30.45 -28.36
CA TRP A 21 -41.83 -30.78 -27.94
C TRP A 21 -42.08 -30.10 -26.56
N ASN A 22 -43.28 -29.78 -26.06
CA ASN A 22 -44.61 -29.54 -26.65
C ASN A 22 -45.49 -28.77 -25.61
N ILE A 23 -46.66 -28.22 -25.97
CA ILE A 23 -47.58 -27.51 -25.04
C ILE A 23 -48.92 -28.24 -24.89
N SER A 24 -49.38 -28.49 -23.66
CA SER A 24 -50.74 -28.97 -23.32
C SER A 24 -51.00 -28.85 -21.80
N SER A 25 -51.92 -27.99 -21.33
CA SER A 25 -53.29 -28.31 -20.82
C SER A 25 -53.36 -29.04 -19.45
N SER A 26 -54.28 -28.76 -18.51
CA SER A 26 -55.38 -27.76 -18.43
C SER A 26 -56.01 -27.69 -17.01
N MET A 27 -56.72 -26.59 -16.72
CA MET A 27 -57.80 -26.38 -15.72
C MET A 27 -58.27 -27.56 -14.83
N ASN A 28 -58.27 -27.39 -13.48
CA ASN A 28 -59.47 -27.15 -12.63
C ASN A 28 -59.32 -27.55 -11.13
N ASN A 29 -60.14 -26.90 -10.28
CA ASN A 29 -60.58 -27.27 -8.90
C ASN A 29 -59.49 -27.30 -7.79
N LEU A 30 -59.52 -26.48 -6.73
CA LEU A 30 -60.52 -26.21 -5.66
C LEU A 30 -60.32 -27.05 -4.37
N SER A 31 -59.77 -26.43 -3.30
CA SER A 31 -60.48 -26.36 -1.99
C SER A 31 -59.72 -25.55 -0.90
N ASN A 32 -60.38 -24.47 -0.46
CA ASN A 32 -60.47 -23.92 0.91
C ASN A 32 -59.41 -24.26 1.99
N ARG A 33 -58.88 -23.21 2.66
CA ARG A 33 -59.42 -22.77 3.98
C ARG A 33 -58.87 -21.43 4.49
N THR A 34 -59.80 -20.47 4.73
CA THR A 34 -59.87 -19.50 5.86
C THR A 34 -58.71 -18.50 6.13
N LYS A 35 -58.93 -17.24 6.58
CA LYS A 35 -60.15 -16.52 7.01
C LYS A 35 -59.93 -14.98 6.96
N LEU A 36 -61.00 -14.23 6.63
CA LEU A 36 -61.43 -12.84 7.01
C LEU A 36 -60.41 -11.74 7.45
N ALA A 37 -60.72 -10.43 7.41
CA ALA A 37 -61.63 -9.56 6.62
C ALA A 37 -61.52 -8.10 7.14
N CYS A 38 -61.97 -7.11 6.37
CA CYS A 38 -62.00 -5.69 6.76
C CYS A 38 -63.20 -5.34 7.67
N ARG A 39 -63.06 -4.33 8.57
CA ARG A 39 -63.93 -3.12 8.63
C ARG A 39 -63.65 -2.12 9.79
N THR A 40 -63.51 -0.85 9.42
CA THR A 40 -64.09 0.42 9.97
C THR A 40 -64.32 0.69 11.48
N CYS A 41 -64.27 2.00 11.81
CA CYS A 41 -65.00 2.74 12.88
C CYS A 41 -64.38 2.94 14.28
N SER A 42 -63.79 4.14 14.45
CA SER A 42 -64.16 5.20 15.43
C SER A 42 -64.30 4.97 16.95
N SER A 43 -63.65 5.89 17.69
CA SER A 43 -64.11 6.64 18.90
C SER A 43 -64.26 5.98 20.28
N SER A 44 -63.42 6.45 21.22
CA SER A 44 -63.72 6.77 22.64
C SER A 44 -64.07 5.60 23.62
N SER A 45 -64.05 5.75 24.95
CA SER A 45 -63.95 6.95 25.80
C SER A 45 -62.89 6.85 26.93
N SER A 46 -63.10 7.57 28.05
CA SER A 46 -62.04 8.48 28.53
C SER A 46 -62.18 9.01 29.97
N SER A 47 -61.05 9.15 30.68
CA SER A 47 -60.90 9.79 32.00
C SER A 47 -59.63 10.67 32.02
N SER A 48 -59.71 12.01 31.95
CA SER A 48 -59.96 13.00 33.04
C SER A 48 -58.78 13.16 34.02
N SER A 49 -58.31 14.36 34.43
CA SER A 49 -58.67 15.78 34.14
C SER A 49 -57.73 16.72 34.94
N SER A 50 -57.47 18.00 34.63
CA SER A 50 -57.63 18.85 33.42
C SER A 50 -56.90 20.20 33.65
N SER A 51 -56.90 21.10 32.63
CA SER A 51 -56.60 22.56 32.72
C SER A 51 -55.15 23.04 32.94
N PHE A 52 -54.63 23.91 32.06
CA PHE A 52 -54.49 25.37 32.33
C PHE A 52 -53.90 26.18 31.14
N LYS A 53 -54.63 27.25 30.76
CA LYS A 53 -54.27 28.57 30.19
C LYS A 53 -53.01 28.85 29.33
N LEU A 54 -53.20 29.71 28.32
CA LEU A 54 -52.18 30.67 27.83
C LEU A 54 -51.87 31.72 28.91
N GLU A 55 -50.63 32.23 28.95
CA GLU A 55 -50.38 33.56 29.48
C GLU A 55 -49.22 34.29 28.76
N LYS A 56 -49.31 35.62 28.67
CA LYS A 56 -48.24 36.51 28.15
C LYS A 56 -47.50 37.13 29.32
N ARG A 57 -46.17 37.29 29.26
CA ARG A 57 -45.52 38.54 29.71
C ARG A 57 -44.07 38.74 29.23
N GLN A 58 -43.76 40.02 29.02
CA GLN A 58 -42.51 40.58 28.49
C GLN A 58 -41.50 40.93 29.62
N PHE A 59 -40.37 41.54 29.23
CA PHE A 59 -39.51 42.47 29.99
C PHE A 59 -38.41 41.88 30.90
N ALA A 60 -37.21 42.48 31.04
CA ALA A 60 -36.57 43.58 30.27
C ALA A 60 -35.04 43.73 30.50
N TYR A 61 -34.38 44.48 29.58
CA TYR A 61 -33.11 45.24 29.72
C TYR A 61 -31.80 44.44 30.02
N SER A 62 -30.58 44.92 29.70
CA SER A 62 -30.11 46.32 29.54
C SER A 62 -29.35 46.64 28.23
N ARG A 63 -28.96 47.91 28.07
CA ARG A 63 -28.22 48.54 26.95
C ARG A 63 -26.97 49.29 27.49
N TYR A 64 -26.20 49.85 26.54
CA TYR A 64 -24.93 50.60 26.67
C TYR A 64 -23.68 49.71 26.84
N GLY A 65 -22.58 49.93 26.10
CA GLY A 65 -22.40 50.78 24.90
C GLY A 65 -20.98 51.32 24.74
N ASN A 66 -20.42 51.24 23.53
CA ASN A 66 -19.52 52.24 22.90
C ASN A 66 -19.05 51.77 21.51
N MET A 67 -19.11 52.68 20.53
CA MET A 67 -18.24 52.68 19.34
C MET A 67 -16.94 53.44 19.68
N PRO A 68 -15.91 53.36 18.82
CA PRO A 68 -15.69 54.52 17.95
C PRO A 68 -15.47 54.14 16.47
N GLN A 69 -15.53 55.15 15.60
CA GLN A 69 -15.34 55.03 14.14
C GLN A 69 -14.04 55.73 13.68
N HIS A 70 -13.73 55.58 12.38
CA HIS A 70 -12.88 56.44 11.53
C HIS A 70 -11.40 56.65 11.90
N TYR A 71 -10.54 56.39 10.93
CA TYR A 71 -9.66 57.41 10.35
C TYR A 71 -9.38 57.07 8.87
N ASP A 72 -9.02 58.07 8.06
CA ASP A 72 -9.08 58.01 6.59
C ASP A 72 -7.72 57.77 5.89
N PHE A 73 -7.77 57.68 4.55
CA PHE A 73 -6.60 57.71 3.63
C PHE A 73 -5.77 59.01 3.79
N ILE A 74 -4.46 58.97 3.46
CA ILE A 74 -3.82 59.79 2.38
C ILE A 74 -2.28 59.56 2.23
N SER A 75 -1.80 59.68 0.98
CA SER A 75 -0.42 59.91 0.46
C SER A 75 0.81 59.09 0.91
N ASN A 76 1.30 58.24 -0.01
CA ASN A 76 2.54 58.37 -0.81
C ASN A 76 3.86 59.00 -0.26
N THR A 77 4.97 58.46 -0.81
CA THR A 77 6.34 59.04 -0.95
C THR A 77 7.18 59.20 0.34
N THR A 78 8.53 59.07 0.33
CA THR A 78 9.50 59.08 -0.77
C THR A 78 10.76 58.22 -0.49
N ASN A 79 11.31 57.61 -1.55
CA ASN A 79 12.74 57.46 -1.89
C ASN A 79 13.86 56.97 -0.93
N ASN A 80 14.75 56.17 -1.58
CA ASN A 80 16.22 56.18 -1.54
C ASN A 80 17.01 55.32 -0.53
N ASN A 81 17.77 54.39 -1.14
CA ASN A 81 19.23 54.19 -0.97
C ASN A 81 19.73 53.56 0.36
N ASN A 82 20.75 52.69 0.36
CA ASN A 82 21.50 52.09 -0.75
C ASN A 82 22.22 50.79 -0.32
N ASN A 83 22.83 50.13 -1.30
CA ASN A 83 24.15 49.46 -1.28
C ASN A 83 24.92 49.30 0.05
N SER A 84 25.70 48.23 0.29
CA SER A 84 25.97 46.99 -0.46
C SER A 84 27.01 46.15 0.32
N ASN A 85 27.33 44.94 -0.18
CA ASN A 85 28.64 44.28 -0.03
C ASN A 85 29.08 43.83 1.40
N SER A 86 30.01 42.87 1.57
CA SER A 86 30.46 41.79 0.69
C SER A 86 31.26 40.73 1.47
N SER A 87 31.04 39.46 1.10
CA SER A 87 32.04 38.38 0.90
C SER A 87 33.02 37.89 2.01
N ASP A 88 33.50 36.66 1.75
CA ASP A 88 34.82 36.09 2.09
C ASP A 88 35.17 35.51 3.48
N HIS A 89 35.05 34.17 3.50
CA HIS A 89 36.16 33.22 3.73
C HIS A 89 36.83 33.00 5.12
N LEU A 90 36.61 31.76 5.59
CA LEU A 90 37.62 30.75 5.98
C LEU A 90 38.27 30.72 7.39
N LYS A 91 38.23 29.48 7.92
CA LYS A 91 39.21 28.73 8.74
C LYS A 91 39.15 28.81 10.27
N HIS A 92 39.46 27.62 10.81
CA HIS A 92 39.58 27.19 12.20
C HIS A 92 40.49 28.08 13.07
N THR A 93 40.12 28.21 14.36
CA THR A 93 40.91 27.64 15.49
C THR A 93 40.10 27.57 16.79
N THR A 94 40.36 26.54 17.59
CA THR A 94 40.22 26.52 19.06
C THR A 94 41.61 26.84 19.68
N PRO A 95 41.79 27.16 20.99
CA PRO A 95 40.94 26.79 22.14
C PRO A 95 40.81 27.82 23.31
N SER A 96 40.17 27.35 24.40
CA SER A 96 40.40 27.72 25.82
C SER A 96 40.23 29.17 26.31
N ALA A 97 39.02 29.43 26.82
CA ALA A 97 38.69 29.86 28.20
C ALA A 97 39.42 31.05 28.89
N GLU A 98 38.63 31.95 29.51
CA GLU A 98 38.71 32.25 30.96
C GLU A 98 37.49 33.05 31.52
N ARG A 99 36.89 32.56 32.63
CA ARG A 99 36.42 33.33 33.83
C ARG A 99 35.28 34.41 33.69
N TYR A 100 34.65 34.95 34.75
CA TYR A 100 34.72 34.75 36.23
C TYR A 100 33.33 34.98 36.91
N PHE A 101 32.69 33.93 37.48
CA PHE A 101 31.84 33.90 38.72
C PHE A 101 30.60 34.85 38.80
N HIS A 102 29.69 34.84 39.80
CA HIS A 102 29.44 34.12 41.09
C HIS A 102 27.90 33.83 41.16
N ARG A 103 27.30 33.04 42.08
CA ARG A 103 27.65 32.62 43.46
C ARG A 103 26.95 31.29 43.82
N ALA A 104 27.60 30.45 44.62
CA ALA A 104 27.03 29.22 45.23
C ALA A 104 26.99 29.35 46.78
N PRO A 105 26.63 28.28 47.51
CA PRO A 105 27.61 27.67 48.44
C PRO A 105 27.68 26.12 48.37
N LEU A 106 28.15 25.45 49.44
CA LEU A 106 28.60 24.04 49.54
C LEU A 106 28.13 23.44 50.91
N ILE A 107 28.40 22.20 51.39
CA ILE A 107 29.29 21.08 50.98
C ILE A 107 28.83 19.72 51.59
N PHE A 108 29.55 18.62 51.31
CA PHE A 108 29.53 17.26 51.93
C PHE A 108 30.17 17.25 53.36
N PRO A 109 30.87 16.21 53.93
CA PRO A 109 30.90 14.72 53.79
C PRO A 109 30.81 13.95 55.14
N ARG A 110 30.95 12.59 55.16
CA ARG A 110 31.99 11.84 55.95
C ARG A 110 31.92 10.30 55.81
N PHE A 111 32.93 9.59 56.38
CA PHE A 111 33.20 8.15 56.26
C PHE A 111 33.79 7.56 57.58
N HIS A 112 33.67 6.24 57.76
CA HIS A 112 34.40 5.33 58.68
C HIS A 112 34.35 5.46 60.23
N GLN A 113 33.86 4.38 60.88
CA GLN A 113 34.50 3.47 61.88
C GLN A 113 33.39 2.60 62.53
N GLN A 114 33.57 1.47 63.24
CA GLN A 114 34.42 0.26 63.22
C GLN A 114 33.99 -0.59 64.47
N HIS A 115 33.74 -1.90 64.35
CA HIS A 115 33.41 -2.85 65.47
C HIS A 115 32.08 -2.58 66.27
N THR A 116 31.47 -3.50 67.04
CA THR A 116 31.83 -4.86 67.54
C THR A 116 30.64 -5.86 67.56
N GLN A 117 30.98 -7.16 67.62
CA GLN A 117 30.25 -8.34 68.13
C GLN A 117 28.86 -8.19 68.83
N ASN A 118 27.86 -9.01 68.44
CA ASN A 118 27.38 -10.19 69.22
C ASN A 118 26.00 -10.75 68.78
N THR A 119 25.94 -12.08 68.61
CA THR A 119 24.73 -12.92 68.76
C THR A 119 24.55 -13.24 70.27
N PRO A 120 23.35 -13.60 70.83
CA PRO A 120 22.72 -14.89 70.53
C PRO A 120 21.19 -15.10 70.79
N THR A 121 20.68 -16.19 70.19
CA THR A 121 19.67 -17.18 70.69
C THR A 121 18.27 -16.80 71.23
N ARG A 122 17.29 -17.52 70.65
CA ARG A 122 16.17 -18.27 71.28
C ARG A 122 15.06 -17.53 72.05
N LEU A 123 13.82 -17.94 71.73
CA LEU A 123 12.94 -18.57 72.72
C LEU A 123 12.11 -19.71 72.07
N SER A 124 11.82 -20.76 72.85
CA SER A 124 10.82 -21.81 72.58
C SER A 124 9.44 -21.33 73.07
N SER A 125 8.28 -22.00 72.92
CA SER A 125 7.92 -23.43 72.84
C SER A 125 6.46 -23.56 72.30
N SER A 126 5.72 -24.68 72.37
CA SER A 126 5.92 -26.06 71.88
C SER A 126 4.58 -26.83 72.04
N ASN A 127 4.19 -27.75 71.15
CA ASN A 127 3.15 -28.75 71.45
C ASN A 127 3.22 -30.00 70.55
N SER A 128 2.55 -31.08 70.96
CA SER A 128 2.68 -32.47 70.48
C SER A 128 1.68 -32.89 69.38
N GLY A 129 1.92 -34.06 68.76
CA GLY A 129 1.07 -34.67 67.71
C GLY A 129 -0.17 -35.45 68.22
N PRO A 130 -0.74 -36.43 67.47
CA PRO A 130 -0.02 -37.44 66.68
C PRO A 130 -0.62 -37.86 65.30
N LEU A 131 0.14 -38.71 64.59
CA LEU A 131 -0.20 -39.75 63.58
C LEU A 131 -1.62 -39.83 62.97
N HIS A 132 -1.77 -39.66 61.63
CA HIS A 132 -1.87 -40.77 60.64
C HIS A 132 -2.22 -40.33 59.19
N HIS A 133 -1.78 -41.15 58.23
CA HIS A 133 -2.34 -41.48 56.89
C HIS A 133 -3.01 -40.47 55.91
N ASN A 134 -2.50 -40.56 54.67
CA ASN A 134 -3.23 -40.67 53.38
C ASN A 134 -3.89 -39.45 52.70
N ARG A 135 -3.68 -39.40 51.37
CA ARG A 135 -4.53 -38.67 50.40
C ARG A 135 -5.80 -39.47 50.07
N PRO A 136 -7.02 -38.91 50.14
CA PRO A 136 -8.16 -39.34 49.33
C PRO A 136 -8.04 -38.77 47.89
N ARG A 137 -8.57 -39.32 46.78
CA ARG A 137 -9.66 -40.26 46.40
C ARG A 137 -11.07 -39.67 46.19
N PHE A 138 -11.45 -39.63 44.90
CA PHE A 138 -12.78 -39.93 44.30
C PHE A 138 -12.46 -40.87 43.10
N LEU A 139 -13.05 -42.04 42.82
CA LEU A 139 -14.44 -42.57 42.81
C LEU A 139 -15.23 -42.13 41.55
N SER A 140 -15.83 -43.01 40.71
CA SER A 140 -15.93 -44.50 40.66
C SER A 140 -16.31 -44.94 39.19
N ALA A 141 -16.74 -46.14 38.75
CA ALA A 141 -17.20 -47.42 39.34
C ALA A 141 -17.19 -48.62 38.31
N TRP A 142 -17.20 -49.88 38.81
CA TRP A 142 -17.96 -51.12 38.41
C TRP A 142 -18.25 -51.41 36.91
N ASN A 143 -18.11 -52.64 36.33
CA ASN A 143 -18.53 -53.96 36.88
C ASN A 143 -18.03 -55.24 36.09
N LEU A 144 -17.89 -56.38 36.79
CA LEU A 144 -18.05 -57.82 36.37
C LEU A 144 -17.05 -58.59 35.41
N THR A 145 -17.30 -59.91 35.23
CA THR A 145 -16.40 -61.08 34.91
C THR A 145 -16.88 -61.88 33.64
N PRO A 146 -16.37 -63.09 33.17
CA PRO A 146 -15.52 -64.16 33.77
C PRO A 146 -14.50 -64.95 32.84
N ARG A 147 -14.13 -66.19 33.25
CA ARG A 147 -13.19 -67.27 32.74
C ARG A 147 -13.56 -67.93 31.37
N PRO A 148 -12.83 -68.92 30.73
CA PRO A 148 -11.92 -70.02 31.24
C PRO A 148 -10.62 -70.39 30.40
N VAL A 149 -9.54 -71.05 30.92
CA VAL A 149 -9.14 -72.48 31.19
C VAL A 149 -8.70 -73.38 30.00
N MET A 150 -7.49 -73.99 30.09
CA MET A 150 -7.00 -75.36 29.69
C MET A 150 -5.45 -75.37 29.91
N TYR A 151 -4.71 -76.22 30.64
CA TYR A 151 -4.59 -77.69 30.85
C TYR A 151 -3.99 -78.52 29.70
N ASN A 152 -2.74 -79.00 29.84
CA ASN A 152 -2.43 -80.44 29.98
C ASN A 152 -0.93 -80.79 30.14
N SER A 153 -0.70 -81.99 30.70
CA SER A 153 0.56 -82.76 30.68
C SER A 153 0.20 -84.25 30.80
N PRO A 154 0.94 -85.16 30.15
CA PRO A 154 1.18 -86.44 30.82
C PRO A 154 2.60 -87.02 30.65
N ARG A 155 2.85 -88.06 31.45
CA ARG A 155 4.02 -88.97 31.44
C ARG A 155 4.00 -89.85 30.15
N ASN A 156 4.94 -90.75 29.84
CA ASN A 156 5.36 -91.88 30.68
C ASN A 156 6.43 -92.79 30.01
N ILE A 157 6.89 -93.81 30.76
CA ILE A 157 7.57 -95.06 30.33
C ILE A 157 9.11 -95.04 30.13
N ALA A 158 9.73 -96.10 30.67
CA ALA A 158 11.12 -96.59 30.57
C ALA A 158 11.02 -98.12 30.28
N PRO A 159 12.08 -98.98 30.28
CA PRO A 159 13.50 -98.78 30.54
C PRO A 159 14.43 -99.43 29.48
N ASN A 160 15.76 -99.48 29.74
CA ASN A 160 16.53 -100.73 29.66
C ASN A 160 17.94 -100.60 30.28
N THR A 161 18.40 -101.70 30.89
CA THR A 161 19.77 -101.99 31.39
C THR A 161 20.53 -102.81 30.32
N PRO A 162 21.80 -103.31 30.48
CA PRO A 162 22.59 -103.50 31.71
C PRO A 162 24.14 -103.33 31.65
N VAL A 163 24.83 -103.52 32.80
CA VAL A 163 26.04 -104.37 33.07
C VAL A 163 27.22 -104.30 32.05
N SER A 164 28.50 -104.12 32.42
CA SER A 164 29.28 -104.77 33.50
C SER A 164 30.67 -104.16 33.78
N THR A 165 31.23 -104.41 35.00
CA THR A 165 32.67 -104.64 35.36
C THR A 165 33.80 -103.68 34.88
N ALA A 166 34.99 -103.59 35.52
CA ALA A 166 35.60 -104.39 36.59
C ALA A 166 36.35 -103.51 37.63
N MET A 167 36.77 -104.12 38.75
CA MET A 167 37.70 -103.50 39.70
C MET A 167 39.16 -103.66 39.25
N SER A 168 39.98 -102.62 39.42
CA SER A 168 41.37 -102.76 39.91
C SER A 168 42.00 -101.40 40.24
N LYS A 169 42.50 -101.24 41.47
CA LYS A 169 43.73 -100.47 41.73
C LYS A 169 44.90 -101.47 41.61
N PRO A 170 46.08 -101.06 41.10
CA PRO A 170 47.08 -100.53 42.04
C PRO A 170 48.01 -99.42 41.49
N ASN A 171 48.61 -98.72 42.45
CA ASN A 171 49.98 -98.18 42.51
C ASN A 171 50.78 -97.69 41.27
N VAL A 172 51.23 -96.44 41.40
CA VAL A 172 52.66 -95.99 41.41
C VAL A 172 53.42 -95.85 40.07
N GLU A 173 53.91 -94.62 39.89
CA GLU A 173 55.06 -94.10 39.13
C GLU A 173 55.12 -94.12 37.58
N ASP A 174 55.40 -92.90 37.10
CA ASP A 174 56.31 -92.53 36.00
C ASP A 174 56.15 -93.15 34.62
N ARG A 175 55.28 -92.50 33.82
CA ARG A 175 55.63 -92.18 32.41
C ARG A 175 55.34 -90.73 32.06
N THR A 176 56.40 -90.02 31.69
CA THR A 176 56.34 -88.68 31.09
C THR A 176 55.86 -88.76 29.64
N GLN A 177 54.81 -88.02 29.30
CA GLN A 177 54.48 -87.75 27.89
C GLN A 177 53.70 -86.43 27.74
N LEU A 178 54.33 -85.46 27.08
CA LEU A 178 53.70 -84.21 26.67
C LEU A 178 52.80 -84.46 25.45
N GLN A 179 51.51 -84.61 25.69
CA GLN A 179 50.48 -84.60 24.64
C GLN A 179 49.62 -83.33 24.78
N SER A 180 49.07 -82.84 23.67
CA SER A 180 48.42 -81.52 23.59
C SER A 180 47.21 -81.39 24.53
N MET A 181 47.33 -80.56 25.57
CA MET A 181 46.21 -80.24 26.46
C MET A 181 45.17 -79.33 25.78
N PRO A 182 43.87 -79.46 26.11
CA PRO A 182 42.85 -78.51 25.69
C PRO A 182 43.10 -77.11 26.25
N ALA A 183 42.79 -76.09 25.45
CA ALA A 183 42.93 -74.67 25.83
C ALA A 183 42.33 -74.33 27.21
N LYS A 184 41.20 -74.94 27.55
CA LYS A 184 40.41 -74.63 28.75
C LYS A 184 41.17 -74.84 30.07
N ASP A 185 42.17 -75.71 30.06
CA ASP A 185 42.89 -76.14 31.26
C ASP A 185 44.18 -75.33 31.49
N PHE A 186 44.60 -74.49 30.54
CA PHE A 186 45.88 -73.75 30.63
C PHE A 186 45.92 -72.76 31.79
N ALA A 187 44.81 -72.06 32.07
CA ALA A 187 44.68 -71.12 33.18
C ALA A 187 44.41 -71.80 34.54
N ASP A 188 44.27 -73.13 34.58
CA ASP A 188 44.27 -73.95 35.79
C ASP A 188 45.63 -74.63 36.02
N LEU A 189 46.33 -75.03 34.95
CA LEU A 189 47.68 -75.59 34.98
C LEU A 189 48.74 -74.52 35.31
N VAL A 190 48.68 -73.35 34.68
CA VAL A 190 49.37 -72.16 35.18
C VAL A 190 48.59 -71.69 36.39
N MET A 191 49.19 -71.74 37.58
CA MET A 191 48.53 -71.51 38.88
C MET A 191 48.11 -70.04 39.15
N LEU A 192 47.72 -69.28 38.12
CA LEU A 192 47.27 -67.89 38.21
C LEU A 192 46.33 -67.69 39.41
N PRO A 193 46.59 -66.72 40.30
CA PRO A 193 45.72 -66.43 41.45
C PRO A 193 44.28 -66.22 41.01
N ARG A 194 43.30 -66.67 41.83
CA ARG A 194 41.87 -66.58 41.48
C ARG A 194 41.43 -65.14 41.16
N GLU A 195 42.03 -64.17 41.86
CA GLU A 195 41.91 -62.72 41.65
C GLU A 195 42.26 -62.32 40.21
N TRP A 196 43.25 -62.95 39.58
CA TRP A 196 43.73 -62.62 38.23
C TRP A 196 42.90 -63.29 37.12
N ARG A 197 41.87 -64.09 37.46
CA ARG A 197 41.01 -64.80 36.49
C ARG A 197 39.58 -64.25 36.40
N ARG A 198 39.19 -63.40 37.35
CA ARG A 198 37.85 -62.79 37.47
C ARG A 198 37.90 -61.38 38.06
N GLY A 199 39.07 -60.75 38.05
CA GLY A 199 39.29 -59.44 38.64
C GLY A 199 38.72 -58.30 37.80
N ASP A 200 38.77 -57.11 38.40
CA ASP A 200 38.54 -55.85 37.70
C ASP A 200 39.55 -55.65 36.56
N ASP A 201 39.23 -54.77 35.63
CA ASP A 201 40.03 -54.55 34.41
C ASP A 201 41.47 -54.08 34.67
N CYS A 202 41.72 -53.52 35.86
CA CYS A 202 43.04 -53.27 36.42
C CYS A 202 43.05 -53.63 37.92
N ILE A 203 43.91 -54.56 38.33
CA ILE A 203 44.15 -54.89 39.74
C ILE A 203 45.56 -54.44 40.16
N GLN A 204 45.70 -53.98 41.41
CA GLN A 204 47.02 -53.73 42.00
C GLN A 204 47.64 -55.06 42.44
N TRP A 205 48.97 -55.18 42.31
CA TRP A 205 49.68 -56.41 42.69
C TRP A 205 49.47 -56.78 44.16
N PRO A 206 48.93 -57.97 44.49
CA PRO A 206 48.79 -58.41 45.86
C PRO A 206 50.16 -58.51 46.54
N ARG A 207 50.36 -57.79 47.64
CA ARG A 207 51.64 -57.79 48.41
C ARG A 207 51.95 -59.13 49.11
N ASN A 208 51.06 -60.12 48.99
CA ASN A 208 51.07 -61.37 49.78
C ASN A 208 51.34 -62.60 48.88
N HIS A 209 52.11 -62.43 47.79
CA HIS A 209 52.41 -63.45 46.80
C HIS A 209 53.91 -63.50 46.50
N ASP A 210 54.69 -64.19 47.33
CA ASP A 210 56.14 -64.30 47.15
C ASP A 210 56.53 -65.18 45.94
N TYR A 211 55.68 -66.18 45.63
CA TYR A 211 55.88 -67.12 44.52
C TYR A 211 55.63 -66.48 43.15
N TYR A 212 54.53 -65.72 43.02
CA TYR A 212 54.23 -64.95 41.82
C TYR A 212 54.98 -63.62 41.93
N ASN A 213 56.17 -63.57 41.33
CA ASN A 213 57.03 -62.38 41.24
C ASN A 213 57.24 -61.96 39.77
N ILE A 214 57.98 -60.87 39.52
CA ILE A 214 58.21 -60.36 38.15
C ILE A 214 58.89 -61.44 37.28
N VAL A 215 59.88 -62.17 37.80
CA VAL A 215 60.62 -63.20 37.05
C VAL A 215 59.71 -64.37 36.68
N TRP A 216 58.75 -64.72 37.53
CA TRP A 216 57.71 -65.70 37.20
C TRP A 216 56.84 -65.23 36.02
N LEU A 217 56.41 -63.95 36.01
CA LEU A 217 55.63 -63.40 34.89
C LEU A 217 56.43 -63.27 33.60
N GLU A 218 57.72 -62.90 33.68
CA GLU A 218 58.62 -62.90 32.54
C GLU A 218 58.78 -64.30 31.95
N ASN A 219 58.92 -65.33 32.79
CA ASN A 219 58.98 -66.72 32.34
C ASN A 219 57.65 -67.22 31.77
N LEU A 220 56.50 -66.79 32.31
CA LEU A 220 55.19 -67.05 31.72
C LEU A 220 55.08 -66.40 30.33
N TRP A 221 55.51 -65.15 30.16
CA TRP A 221 55.52 -64.48 28.85
C TRP A 221 56.52 -65.10 27.86
N LYS A 222 57.67 -65.64 28.29
CA LYS A 222 58.53 -66.48 27.43
C LYS A 222 57.75 -67.70 26.91
N TYR A 223 57.10 -68.44 27.79
CA TYR A 223 56.30 -69.61 27.44
C TYR A 223 55.15 -69.25 26.48
N ILE A 224 54.44 -68.14 26.72
CA ILE A 224 53.37 -67.66 25.82
C ILE A 224 53.95 -67.34 24.43
N ASN A 225 55.06 -66.60 24.33
CA ASN A 225 55.73 -66.33 23.05
C ASN A 225 56.19 -67.61 22.32
N GLU A 226 56.61 -68.65 23.04
CA GLU A 226 57.07 -69.91 22.45
C GLU A 226 55.93 -70.87 22.03
N LYS A 227 54.82 -70.92 22.79
CA LYS A 227 53.76 -71.93 22.64
C LYS A 227 52.45 -71.40 22.10
N LEU A 228 52.19 -70.09 22.21
CA LEU A 228 50.96 -69.42 21.79
C LEU A 228 51.20 -68.23 20.82
N PRO A 229 52.24 -68.21 19.95
CA PRO A 229 52.70 -67.01 19.22
C PRO A 229 51.67 -66.36 18.28
N ASN A 230 50.60 -67.08 17.94
CA ASN A 230 49.53 -66.62 17.05
C ASN A 230 48.12 -66.85 17.65
N ASP A 231 47.96 -67.12 18.95
CA ASP A 231 46.64 -67.21 19.61
C ASP A 231 46.68 -66.80 21.09
N LEU A 232 45.94 -65.75 21.45
CA LEU A 232 45.76 -65.28 22.84
C LEU A 232 44.34 -65.47 23.37
N THR A 233 43.42 -66.07 22.60
CA THR A 233 42.01 -66.24 23.00
C THR A 233 41.84 -67.04 24.28
N ILE A 234 42.73 -68.02 24.49
CA ILE A 234 42.83 -68.87 25.69
C ILE A 234 43.06 -68.06 26.98
N LEU A 235 43.71 -66.90 26.86
CA LEU A 235 44.08 -66.01 27.97
C LEU A 235 43.17 -64.78 28.09
N GLU A 236 42.14 -64.66 27.25
CA GLU A 236 41.24 -63.51 27.32
C GLU A 236 40.44 -63.50 28.64
N ASN A 237 40.34 -62.31 29.24
CA ASN A 237 39.86 -62.02 30.59
C ASN A 237 40.79 -62.39 31.75
N THR A 238 42.09 -62.66 31.51
CA THR A 238 43.09 -62.84 32.59
C THR A 238 43.96 -61.59 32.82
N ASN A 239 44.23 -61.24 34.08
CA ASN A 239 45.09 -60.12 34.47
C ASN A 239 46.57 -60.51 34.41
N ILE A 240 47.12 -60.62 33.20
CA ILE A 240 48.52 -61.03 32.94
C ILE A 240 49.40 -59.95 32.28
N LEU A 241 48.83 -58.79 31.93
CA LEU A 241 49.57 -57.65 31.37
C LEU A 241 50.08 -56.78 32.52
N TYR A 242 51.37 -56.86 32.86
CA TYR A 242 51.95 -56.07 33.96
C TYR A 242 52.63 -54.79 33.46
N SER A 243 52.41 -53.67 34.17
CA SER A 243 53.16 -52.43 33.98
C SER A 243 53.74 -51.91 35.28
N LEU A 244 54.91 -51.28 35.19
CA LEU A 244 55.74 -50.80 36.30
C LEU A 244 55.50 -49.30 36.50
N GLN A 245 54.61 -48.92 37.42
CA GLN A 245 54.26 -47.52 37.64
C GLN A 245 55.39 -46.79 38.39
N LEU A 246 56.04 -45.84 37.72
CA LEU A 246 57.07 -44.96 38.31
C LEU A 246 56.43 -43.74 38.98
N THR A 247 55.76 -43.96 40.12
CA THR A 247 55.19 -42.86 40.91
C THR A 247 56.29 -41.98 41.50
N ARG A 248 56.48 -40.77 40.96
CA ARG A 248 57.20 -39.67 41.63
C ARG A 248 56.22 -38.84 42.46
N PRO A 249 56.30 -38.84 43.80
CA PRO A 249 55.74 -37.76 44.60
C PRO A 249 56.50 -36.45 44.33
N LEU A 250 55.81 -35.31 44.35
CA LEU A 250 56.49 -34.01 44.37
C LEU A 250 57.22 -33.83 45.71
N GLY A 251 58.56 -33.94 45.69
CA GLY A 251 59.43 -33.59 46.82
C GLY A 251 59.79 -34.72 47.80
N GLY A 252 59.52 -35.99 47.50
CA GLY A 252 59.88 -37.14 48.34
C GLY A 252 60.86 -38.13 47.68
N PRO A 253 61.63 -38.91 48.47
CA PRO A 253 62.48 -39.97 47.92
C PRO A 253 61.64 -41.08 47.28
N ALA A 254 62.06 -41.55 46.11
CA ALA A 254 61.36 -42.59 45.36
C ALA A 254 61.22 -43.88 46.18
N SER A 255 59.99 -44.32 46.41
CA SER A 255 59.68 -45.46 47.27
C SER A 255 58.42 -46.18 46.78
N LEU A 256 58.48 -47.52 46.81
CA LEU A 256 57.47 -48.49 46.31
C LEU A 256 57.20 -48.45 44.79
N ASN A 257 57.82 -49.38 44.06
CA ASN A 257 57.35 -49.78 42.72
C ASN A 257 56.02 -50.54 42.86
N THR A 258 54.88 -49.89 42.59
CA THR A 258 53.58 -50.58 42.49
C THR A 258 53.39 -51.15 41.08
N ILE A 259 53.33 -52.48 40.98
CA ILE A 259 53.00 -53.16 39.72
C ILE A 259 51.47 -53.14 39.57
N ALA A 260 51.00 -52.70 38.40
CA ALA A 260 49.59 -52.80 38.03
C ALA A 260 49.40 -53.94 37.03
N LEU A 261 48.35 -54.75 37.23
CA LEU A 261 48.00 -55.90 36.40
C LEU A 261 46.69 -55.65 35.66
N TYR A 262 46.83 -55.46 34.35
CA TYR A 262 45.73 -55.21 33.44
C TYR A 262 45.21 -56.52 32.84
N LYS A 263 43.91 -56.58 32.68
CA LYS A 263 43.20 -57.72 32.08
C LYS A 263 43.37 -57.72 30.56
N LEU A 264 43.72 -58.87 30.01
CA LEU A 264 43.88 -59.08 28.57
C LEU A 264 42.49 -59.27 27.94
N SER A 265 41.90 -58.23 27.34
CA SER A 265 40.70 -58.38 26.51
C SER A 265 40.55 -57.24 25.51
N LYS A 266 40.02 -57.54 24.32
CA LYS A 266 39.75 -56.57 23.23
C LYS A 266 38.59 -55.60 23.52
N ASN A 267 38.07 -55.63 24.75
CA ASN A 267 36.90 -54.89 25.22
C ASN A 267 37.21 -53.88 26.35
N ILE A 268 38.47 -53.81 26.80
CA ILE A 268 38.90 -52.88 27.86
C ILE A 268 39.55 -51.67 27.21
N GLY A 269 39.18 -50.47 27.68
CA GLY A 269 39.67 -49.20 27.17
C GLY A 269 41.12 -48.87 27.58
N LEU A 270 42.06 -49.75 27.26
CA LEU A 270 43.50 -49.59 27.53
C LEU A 270 44.23 -49.10 26.26
N ILE A 271 45.18 -48.18 26.42
CA ILE A 271 46.09 -47.78 25.34
C ILE A 271 47.51 -47.64 25.87
N GLN A 272 48.48 -48.18 25.14
CA GLN A 272 49.90 -48.11 25.49
C GLN A 272 50.52 -46.83 24.93
N LEU A 273 51.16 -46.02 25.77
CA LEU A 273 51.89 -44.83 25.35
C LEU A 273 53.12 -45.20 24.49
N PRO A 274 53.54 -44.36 23.53
CA PRO A 274 54.75 -44.61 22.75
C PRO A 274 55.99 -44.36 23.61
N MET A 275 57.09 -45.08 23.31
CA MET A 275 58.35 -44.91 24.06
C MET A 275 58.98 -43.51 23.90
N SER A 276 58.59 -42.77 22.86
CA SER A 276 58.99 -41.38 22.62
C SER A 276 57.75 -40.56 22.25
N ALA A 277 56.99 -40.13 23.26
CA ALA A 277 55.76 -39.36 23.06
C ALA A 277 56.04 -37.97 22.46
N THR A 278 55.35 -37.64 21.36
CA THR A 278 55.36 -36.29 20.80
C THR A 278 54.48 -35.35 21.63
N LYS A 279 54.61 -34.04 21.38
CA LYS A 279 53.73 -33.01 21.97
C LYS A 279 52.25 -33.27 21.67
N ASP A 280 51.95 -33.85 20.51
CA ASP A 280 50.59 -34.16 20.09
C ASP A 280 50.05 -35.40 20.83
N ASP A 281 50.87 -36.44 21.01
CA ASP A 281 50.48 -37.64 21.76
C ASP A 281 50.16 -37.31 23.23
N VAL A 282 50.98 -36.48 23.88
CA VAL A 282 50.73 -35.97 25.25
C VAL A 282 49.47 -35.10 25.32
N SER A 283 49.03 -34.54 24.20
CA SER A 283 47.78 -33.76 24.11
C SER A 283 46.58 -34.68 23.91
N VAL A 284 46.67 -35.67 23.01
CA VAL A 284 45.63 -36.71 22.81
C VAL A 284 45.45 -37.58 24.06
N GLN A 285 46.52 -37.90 24.79
CA GLN A 285 46.47 -38.60 26.08
C GLN A 285 45.51 -37.92 27.06
N LYS A 286 45.51 -36.58 27.13
CA LYS A 286 44.59 -35.81 28.00
C LYS A 286 43.14 -35.91 27.54
N VAL A 287 42.89 -35.96 26.23
CA VAL A 287 41.55 -36.19 25.66
C VAL A 287 41.06 -37.61 25.99
N LEU A 288 41.93 -38.61 25.88
CA LEU A 288 41.61 -40.01 26.21
C LEU A 288 41.32 -40.19 27.70
N LEU A 289 42.09 -39.56 28.59
CA LEU A 289 41.82 -39.53 30.03
C LEU A 289 40.48 -38.85 30.37
N LYS A 290 40.13 -37.73 29.72
CA LYS A 290 38.80 -37.08 29.87
C LYS A 290 37.65 -38.00 29.50
N LEU A 291 37.83 -38.85 28.49
CA LEU A 291 36.85 -39.84 28.07
C LEU A 291 36.84 -41.11 28.96
N ASN A 292 37.61 -41.18 30.05
CA ASN A 292 37.80 -42.40 30.84
C ASN A 292 38.33 -43.58 29.98
N PHE A 293 39.46 -43.36 29.29
CA PHE A 293 40.33 -44.43 28.79
C PHE A 293 41.61 -44.49 29.65
N HIS A 294 42.16 -45.68 29.85
CA HIS A 294 43.36 -45.89 30.64
C HIS A 294 44.61 -45.87 29.74
N CYS A 295 45.35 -44.76 29.82
CA CYS A 295 46.66 -44.64 29.18
C CYS A 295 47.74 -45.24 30.10
N ILE A 296 48.52 -46.20 29.60
CA ILE A 296 49.51 -46.96 30.36
C ILE A 296 50.91 -46.72 29.75
N ASP A 297 51.94 -46.63 30.59
CA ASP A 297 53.34 -46.64 30.15
C ASP A 297 53.70 -47.92 29.35
N PRO A 298 54.71 -47.88 28.46
CA PRO A 298 55.08 -49.01 27.62
C PRO A 298 55.26 -50.33 28.38
N PHE A 299 54.57 -51.39 27.92
CA PHE A 299 54.76 -52.72 28.49
C PHE A 299 56.22 -53.20 28.32
N PRO A 300 56.74 -54.00 29.28
CA PRO A 300 58.05 -54.64 29.15
C PRO A 300 58.22 -55.38 27.83
N GLU A 301 59.44 -55.37 27.29
CA GLU A 301 59.74 -55.89 25.95
C GLU A 301 59.25 -57.34 25.75
N ILE A 302 59.28 -58.15 26.81
CA ILE A 302 58.88 -59.56 26.76
C ILE A 302 57.38 -59.77 26.44
N ILE A 303 56.53 -58.81 26.81
CA ILE A 303 55.12 -58.75 26.41
C ILE A 303 55.02 -58.20 24.98
N ARG A 304 55.69 -57.07 24.71
CA ARG A 304 55.65 -56.36 23.42
C ARG A 304 56.20 -57.16 22.23
N ARG A 305 57.04 -58.18 22.47
CA ARG A 305 57.50 -59.14 21.44
C ARG A 305 56.38 -60.04 20.91
N HIS A 306 55.26 -60.17 21.62
CA HIS A 306 54.16 -61.04 21.21
C HIS A 306 53.26 -60.38 20.15
N LYS A 307 53.25 -60.95 18.94
CA LYS A 307 52.59 -60.38 17.74
C LYS A 307 51.17 -59.87 17.96
N LEU A 308 50.36 -60.62 18.71
CA LEU A 308 48.95 -60.29 18.93
C LEU A 308 48.69 -59.23 20.01
N VAL A 309 49.67 -58.80 20.81
CA VAL A 309 49.40 -57.89 21.95
C VAL A 309 48.81 -56.56 21.49
N GLU A 310 49.25 -56.02 20.34
CA GLU A 310 48.69 -54.78 19.78
C GLU A 310 47.21 -54.93 19.33
N GLU A 311 46.69 -56.15 19.11
CA GLU A 311 45.26 -56.36 18.86
C GLU A 311 44.40 -56.23 20.13
N TYR A 312 44.99 -56.43 21.31
CA TYR A 312 44.31 -56.38 22.61
C TYR A 312 44.52 -55.03 23.30
N VAL A 313 45.75 -54.51 23.32
CA VAL A 313 46.09 -53.18 23.83
C VAL A 313 46.89 -52.45 22.74
N PRO A 314 46.25 -51.57 21.95
CA PRO A 314 46.96 -50.85 20.90
C PRO A 314 47.97 -49.85 21.47
N SER A 315 49.03 -49.59 20.71
CA SER A 315 49.91 -48.45 20.91
C SER A 315 49.23 -47.15 20.44
N LEU A 316 49.43 -46.06 21.19
CA LEU A 316 48.89 -44.72 20.87
C LEU A 316 49.51 -44.24 19.56
N SER A 317 48.67 -44.34 18.54
CA SER A 317 48.92 -44.10 17.13
C SER A 317 47.57 -43.77 16.48
N TYR A 318 47.57 -43.23 15.27
CA TYR A 318 46.33 -42.85 14.59
C TYR A 318 45.40 -44.04 14.27
N LEU A 319 45.94 -45.26 14.13
CA LEU A 319 45.13 -46.49 14.01
C LEU A 319 44.73 -47.06 15.38
N GLY A 320 45.63 -47.06 16.36
CA GLY A 320 45.32 -47.48 17.73
C GLY A 320 44.22 -46.64 18.38
N LEU A 321 44.16 -45.35 18.04
CA LEU A 321 43.08 -44.43 18.42
C LEU A 321 41.73 -44.86 17.84
N LEU A 322 41.67 -45.34 16.59
CA LEU A 322 40.45 -45.92 16.04
C LEU A 322 40.10 -47.26 16.70
N GLN A 323 41.07 -48.12 16.97
CA GLN A 323 40.85 -49.41 17.62
C GLN A 323 40.24 -49.27 19.02
N ILE A 324 40.70 -48.31 19.83
CA ILE A 324 40.12 -48.04 21.15
C ILE A 324 38.74 -47.34 21.06
N PHE A 325 38.50 -46.50 20.04
CA PHE A 325 37.16 -45.98 19.77
C PHE A 325 36.18 -47.08 19.32
N LYS A 326 36.59 -48.03 18.47
CA LYS A 326 35.80 -49.23 18.12
C LYS A 326 35.44 -50.04 19.38
N CYS A 327 36.35 -50.17 20.34
CA CYS A 327 36.08 -50.79 21.64
C CYS A 327 34.95 -50.07 22.40
N ARG A 328 34.99 -48.73 22.52
CA ARG A 328 33.91 -47.96 23.19
C ARG A 328 32.58 -48.03 22.42
N LEU A 329 32.60 -47.98 21.09
CA LEU A 329 31.42 -48.10 20.22
C LEU A 329 30.67 -49.44 20.38
N ARG A 330 31.33 -50.52 20.81
CA ARG A 330 30.68 -51.81 21.11
C ARG A 330 29.86 -51.83 22.40
N HIS A 331 30.23 -51.00 23.39
CA HIS A 331 29.70 -51.09 24.76
C HIS A 331 28.78 -49.91 25.14
N PHE A 332 28.83 -48.81 24.39
CA PHE A 332 28.11 -47.57 24.68
C PHE A 332 27.15 -47.29 23.52
N THR A 333 25.91 -46.92 23.81
CA THR A 333 24.97 -46.52 22.75
C THR A 333 25.43 -45.23 22.08
N GLN A 334 25.07 -45.04 20.81
CA GLN A 334 25.41 -43.81 20.06
C GLN A 334 25.04 -42.54 20.84
N ILE A 335 23.88 -42.53 21.51
CA ILE A 335 23.40 -41.41 22.33
C ILE A 335 24.34 -41.15 23.53
N LYS A 336 24.84 -42.20 24.19
CA LYS A 336 25.74 -42.04 25.35
C LYS A 336 27.10 -41.47 24.92
N ILE A 337 27.65 -41.94 23.80
CA ILE A 337 28.91 -41.43 23.23
C ILE A 337 28.73 -39.98 22.78
N GLN A 338 27.61 -39.69 22.12
CA GLN A 338 27.18 -38.36 21.67
C GLN A 338 27.07 -37.36 22.83
N GLN A 339 26.58 -37.81 24.00
CA GLN A 339 26.57 -37.04 25.25
C GLN A 339 27.96 -36.88 25.88
N GLU A 340 28.71 -37.98 26.09
CA GLU A 340 30.05 -37.96 26.69
C GLU A 340 31.00 -37.02 25.94
N PHE A 341 31.06 -37.08 24.61
CA PHE A 341 31.92 -36.18 23.82
C PHE A 341 31.51 -34.70 23.92
N ASN A 342 30.21 -34.39 23.99
CA ASN A 342 29.74 -33.00 24.08
C ASN A 342 29.75 -32.43 25.51
N THR A 343 30.01 -33.25 26.53
CA THR A 343 30.05 -32.83 27.93
C THR A 343 31.44 -32.87 28.55
N LEU A 344 32.31 -33.80 28.10
CA LEU A 344 33.65 -34.01 28.64
C LEU A 344 34.75 -33.36 27.81
N LEU A 345 34.49 -33.06 26.52
CA LEU A 345 35.47 -32.48 25.60
C LEU A 345 35.12 -31.04 25.22
N ASN A 346 36.13 -30.17 25.21
CA ASN A 346 36.02 -28.80 24.72
C ASN A 346 36.40 -28.70 23.24
N GLU A 347 36.33 -27.50 22.66
CA GLU A 347 36.63 -27.28 21.23
C GLU A 347 38.08 -27.59 20.86
N HIS A 348 39.04 -27.36 21.75
CA HIS A 348 40.44 -27.69 21.52
C HIS A 348 40.65 -29.22 21.53
N ASP A 349 40.02 -29.95 22.45
CA ASP A 349 40.05 -31.41 22.49
C ASP A 349 39.50 -32.04 21.20
N ILE A 350 38.37 -31.52 20.69
CA ILE A 350 37.75 -32.00 19.44
C ILE A 350 38.62 -31.66 18.22
N LYS A 351 39.21 -30.46 18.16
CA LYS A 351 40.15 -30.09 17.09
C LYS A 351 41.41 -30.94 17.10
N LEU A 352 41.95 -31.28 18.27
CA LEU A 352 43.06 -32.24 18.39
C LEU A 352 42.68 -33.64 17.86
N LEU A 353 41.48 -34.14 18.15
CA LEU A 353 41.00 -35.41 17.59
C LEU A 353 40.86 -35.35 16.06
N ARG A 354 40.28 -34.27 15.52
CA ARG A 354 40.22 -34.05 14.05
C ARG A 354 41.61 -34.07 13.44
N GLN A 355 42.56 -33.31 14.00
CA GLN A 355 43.92 -33.18 13.50
C GLN A 355 44.75 -34.46 13.61
N TYR A 356 44.50 -35.31 14.61
CA TYR A 356 45.20 -36.59 14.75
C TYR A 356 44.65 -37.65 13.79
N LEU A 357 43.33 -37.66 13.56
CA LEU A 357 42.66 -38.56 12.61
C LEU A 357 42.84 -38.12 11.14
N SER A 358 42.94 -36.81 10.85
CA SER A 358 43.15 -36.29 9.49
C SER A 358 44.48 -36.74 8.88
N ARG A 359 45.45 -37.15 9.71
CA ARG A 359 46.78 -37.67 9.33
C ARG A 359 46.77 -39.10 8.81
N ILE A 360 45.70 -39.89 9.03
CA ILE A 360 45.61 -41.28 8.55
C ILE A 360 45.70 -41.30 7.01
N MET A 361 46.54 -42.17 6.43
CA MET A 361 46.63 -42.30 4.98
C MET A 361 45.42 -43.05 4.43
N THR A 362 44.88 -42.64 3.28
CA THR A 362 43.66 -43.23 2.70
C THR A 362 43.78 -44.74 2.45
N GLN A 363 45.00 -45.23 2.18
CA GLN A 363 45.32 -46.66 2.03
C GLN A 363 45.18 -47.49 3.33
N GLN A 364 45.13 -46.83 4.50
CA GLN A 364 44.99 -47.46 5.82
C GLN A 364 43.54 -47.40 6.36
N LEU A 365 42.62 -46.77 5.61
CA LEU A 365 41.21 -46.68 5.97
C LEU A 365 40.44 -47.86 5.39
N ASP A 366 40.46 -48.98 6.10
CA ASP A 366 39.55 -50.10 5.86
C ASP A 366 38.08 -49.72 6.16
N GLU A 367 37.12 -50.53 5.72
CA GLU A 367 35.71 -50.25 5.99
C GLU A 367 35.41 -50.14 7.50
N SER A 368 36.08 -50.94 8.35
CA SER A 368 35.91 -50.87 9.80
C SER A 368 36.38 -49.51 10.38
N ASN A 369 37.51 -48.97 9.90
CA ASN A 369 38.00 -47.64 10.26
C ASN A 369 37.05 -46.54 9.77
N ILE A 370 36.56 -46.64 8.53
CA ILE A 370 35.59 -45.69 7.94
C ILE A 370 34.29 -45.66 8.76
N GLN A 371 33.73 -46.81 9.12
CA GLN A 371 32.51 -46.89 9.94
C GLN A 371 32.74 -46.37 11.37
N CYS A 372 33.92 -46.60 11.95
CA CYS A 372 34.29 -46.04 13.25
C CYS A 372 34.29 -44.50 13.22
N ILE A 373 34.96 -43.88 12.24
CA ILE A 373 35.00 -42.41 12.13
C ILE A 373 33.59 -41.84 11.86
N LYS A 374 32.77 -42.52 11.03
CA LYS A 374 31.38 -42.13 10.79
C LYS A 374 30.53 -42.10 12.06
N GLN A 375 30.80 -42.96 13.04
CA GLN A 375 30.07 -43.01 14.30
C GLN A 375 30.59 -42.03 15.36
N LEU A 376 31.79 -41.45 15.20
CA LEU A 376 32.36 -40.51 16.17
C LEU A 376 31.68 -39.13 16.09
N PRO A 377 31.21 -38.56 17.22
CA PRO A 377 30.53 -37.26 17.26
C PRO A 377 31.51 -36.08 17.27
N ILE A 378 32.32 -35.96 16.21
CA ILE A 378 33.43 -34.99 16.12
C ILE A 378 33.22 -33.86 15.11
N PHE A 379 32.15 -33.87 14.32
CA PHE A 379 31.89 -32.89 13.25
C PHE A 379 30.93 -31.79 13.71
N ASP A 380 31.11 -30.54 13.28
CA ASP A 380 30.28 -29.43 13.74
C ASP A 380 28.83 -29.52 13.25
N ASN A 381 27.88 -29.42 14.18
CA ASN A 381 26.46 -29.34 13.90
C ASN A 381 26.16 -28.01 13.17
N ALA A 382 25.43 -28.09 12.06
CA ALA A 382 25.10 -26.92 11.24
C ALA A 382 24.09 -25.96 11.85
N TYR A 383 23.29 -26.36 12.84
CA TYR A 383 22.22 -25.53 13.39
C TYR A 383 22.70 -24.59 14.50
N ILE A 384 22.14 -23.37 14.54
CA ILE A 384 22.30 -22.41 15.63
C ILE A 384 21.61 -22.97 16.89
N GLY A 385 22.35 -23.16 17.98
CA GLY A 385 21.76 -23.55 19.26
C GLY A 385 21.08 -22.35 19.94
N ASN A 386 19.83 -22.53 20.37
CA ASN A 386 19.15 -21.60 21.28
C ASN A 386 19.35 -22.07 22.72
N ASP A 387 19.98 -21.26 23.58
CA ASP A 387 20.21 -21.58 25.00
C ASP A 387 18.92 -21.61 25.85
N THR A 388 17.78 -21.24 25.26
CA THR A 388 16.50 -21.02 25.95
C THR A 388 15.60 -22.26 26.01
N ASN A 389 15.91 -23.15 26.97
CA ASN A 389 14.95 -23.98 27.70
C ASN A 389 13.83 -24.70 26.88
N GLN A 390 14.07 -25.93 26.42
CA GLN A 390 13.46 -27.15 27.00
C GLN A 390 13.75 -28.45 26.21
N GLN A 391 14.03 -29.52 26.96
CA GLN A 391 13.92 -30.96 26.63
C GLN A 391 14.69 -31.56 25.42
N GLN A 392 15.20 -30.81 24.46
CA GLN A 392 16.07 -31.36 23.40
C GLN A 392 17.53 -30.87 23.54
N GLN A 393 18.41 -31.76 24.01
CA GLN A 393 19.86 -31.52 24.06
C GLN A 393 20.43 -31.38 22.64
N HIS A 394 20.68 -30.14 22.23
CA HIS A 394 21.31 -29.85 20.94
C HIS A 394 22.83 -29.97 21.08
N PHE A 395 23.38 -31.08 20.57
CA PHE A 395 24.81 -31.33 20.57
C PHE A 395 25.54 -30.41 19.59
N LYS A 396 26.63 -29.79 20.03
CA LYS A 396 27.49 -28.93 19.20
C LYS A 396 28.24 -29.73 18.14
N TYR A 397 28.68 -30.95 18.50
CA TYR A 397 29.36 -31.87 17.60
C TYR A 397 28.52 -33.12 17.40
N ILE A 398 28.45 -33.64 16.17
CA ILE A 398 27.59 -34.75 15.75
C ILE A 398 28.36 -35.79 14.92
N SER A 399 27.81 -37.00 14.85
CA SER A 399 28.30 -38.12 14.03
C SER A 399 27.82 -38.05 12.58
N LEU A 400 28.47 -38.76 11.65
CA LEU A 400 28.12 -38.77 10.21
C LEU A 400 26.87 -39.62 9.86
N ASN A 401 25.98 -39.84 10.83
CA ASN A 401 24.80 -40.70 10.69
C ASN A 401 23.59 -39.88 10.19
N ASN A 402 22.89 -40.38 9.16
CA ASN A 402 21.68 -39.75 8.59
C ASN A 402 21.86 -38.28 8.17
N ILE A 403 23.01 -37.94 7.58
CA ILE A 403 23.26 -36.62 6.99
C ILE A 403 22.33 -36.39 5.78
N LEU A 404 21.91 -35.13 5.57
CA LEU A 404 21.35 -34.61 4.33
C LEU A 404 22.40 -33.84 3.51
N TYR A 405 23.02 -32.82 4.11
CA TYR A 405 24.05 -32.01 3.47
C TYR A 405 25.25 -31.75 4.38
N ILE A 406 26.41 -31.60 3.75
CA ILE A 406 27.64 -31.05 4.31
C ILE A 406 27.97 -29.80 3.52
N TYR A 407 28.30 -28.69 4.17
CA TYR A 407 28.67 -27.44 3.49
C TYR A 407 29.74 -26.66 4.26
N GLU A 408 30.42 -25.77 3.54
CA GLU A 408 31.42 -24.85 4.07
C GLU A 408 30.95 -23.40 3.84
N SER A 409 30.89 -22.60 4.91
CA SER A 409 30.59 -21.16 4.84
C SER A 409 30.95 -20.49 6.18
N GLY A 410 30.79 -19.17 6.29
CA GLY A 410 30.87 -18.47 7.58
C GLY A 410 29.60 -18.56 8.46
N THR A 411 28.57 -19.29 8.04
CA THR A 411 27.18 -19.08 8.48
C THR A 411 26.48 -20.39 8.90
N LYS A 412 25.97 -20.46 10.13
CA LYS A 412 25.16 -21.60 10.62
C LYS A 412 23.68 -21.43 10.28
N LEU A 413 22.99 -22.56 10.06
CA LEU A 413 21.59 -22.63 9.67
C LEU A 413 20.66 -22.35 10.87
N PRO A 414 19.48 -21.73 10.65
CA PRO A 414 18.51 -21.52 11.72
C PRO A 414 17.87 -22.85 12.14
N ILE A 415 17.65 -23.02 13.45
CA ILE A 415 17.18 -24.28 14.06
C ILE A 415 15.73 -24.61 13.69
N ASP A 416 14.91 -23.60 13.37
CA ASP A 416 13.47 -23.75 13.16
C ASP A 416 13.09 -24.39 11.81
N ILE A 417 14.06 -24.62 10.92
CA ILE A 417 13.89 -25.37 9.66
C ILE A 417 14.68 -26.69 9.71
N GLN A 418 14.66 -27.41 10.84
CA GLN A 418 15.25 -28.76 10.88
C GLN A 418 14.52 -29.69 9.89
N PRO A 419 15.19 -30.23 8.86
CA PRO A 419 14.68 -31.34 8.09
C PRO A 419 14.83 -32.65 8.91
N PRO A 420 14.20 -33.77 8.51
CA PRO A 420 14.28 -35.05 9.24
C PRO A 420 15.66 -35.75 9.17
N LYS A 421 16.74 -35.01 8.88
CA LYS A 421 18.11 -35.47 8.67
C LYS A 421 19.11 -34.41 9.14
N GLN A 422 20.30 -34.83 9.56
CA GLN A 422 21.30 -33.92 10.12
C GLN A 422 22.05 -33.15 9.01
N CYS A 423 22.57 -31.97 9.34
CA CYS A 423 23.42 -31.19 8.44
C CYS A 423 24.73 -30.84 9.17
N ILE A 424 25.84 -30.87 8.43
CA ILE A 424 27.19 -30.61 8.97
C ILE A 424 27.74 -29.34 8.37
N HIS A 425 28.33 -28.51 9.24
CA HIS A 425 29.04 -27.29 8.89
C HIS A 425 30.54 -27.54 9.00
N VAL A 426 31.28 -27.34 7.93
CA VAL A 426 32.74 -27.50 7.89
C VAL A 426 33.38 -26.23 8.43
N THR A 427 34.10 -26.36 9.55
CA THR A 427 34.64 -25.23 10.33
C THR A 427 36.17 -25.16 10.34
N ASP A 428 36.87 -26.20 9.89
CA ASP A 428 38.34 -26.27 9.84
C ASP A 428 38.84 -27.20 8.72
N SER A 429 40.14 -27.09 8.41
CA SER A 429 40.80 -27.90 7.38
C SER A 429 40.85 -29.39 7.69
N ASP A 430 40.93 -29.77 8.96
CA ASP A 430 41.04 -31.18 9.37
C ASP A 430 39.71 -31.93 9.20
N SER A 431 38.57 -31.30 9.52
CA SER A 431 37.26 -31.84 9.20
C SER A 431 37.03 -31.93 7.69
N ARG A 432 37.49 -30.95 6.89
CA ARG A 432 37.48 -31.04 5.42
C ARG A 432 38.25 -32.27 4.92
N VAL A 433 39.49 -32.44 5.36
CA VAL A 433 40.36 -33.58 4.97
C VAL A 433 39.78 -34.93 5.41
N LEU A 434 39.15 -35.00 6.58
CA LEU A 434 38.45 -36.21 7.03
C LEU A 434 37.24 -36.54 6.14
N LEU A 435 36.42 -35.56 5.79
CA LEU A 435 35.20 -35.77 5.00
C LEU A 435 35.51 -36.19 3.56
N ASP A 436 36.53 -35.58 2.96
CA ASP A 436 37.10 -35.97 1.65
C ASP A 436 37.58 -37.43 1.65
N LYS A 437 38.41 -37.82 2.63
CA LYS A 437 38.89 -39.21 2.81
C LYS A 437 37.78 -40.24 3.09
N LEU A 438 36.62 -39.80 3.59
CA LEU A 438 35.45 -40.64 3.84
C LEU A 438 34.46 -40.68 2.66
N GLY A 439 34.77 -39.97 1.56
CA GLY A 439 33.98 -39.96 0.32
C GLY A 439 32.74 -39.06 0.35
N TYR A 440 32.69 -38.06 1.24
CA TYR A 440 31.57 -37.11 1.29
C TYR A 440 31.81 -35.87 0.42
N VAL A 441 30.82 -35.52 -0.39
CA VAL A 441 30.81 -34.26 -1.15
C VAL A 441 30.45 -33.10 -0.20
N ILE A 442 31.31 -32.08 -0.18
CA ILE A 442 31.02 -30.80 0.47
C ILE A 442 30.33 -29.90 -0.56
N HIS A 443 29.09 -29.50 -0.26
CA HIS A 443 28.29 -28.64 -1.12
C HIS A 443 28.57 -27.16 -0.87
N ASP A 444 28.45 -26.35 -1.91
CA ASP A 444 28.33 -24.89 -1.77
C ASP A 444 27.03 -24.52 -1.04
N PHE A 445 27.11 -23.53 -0.16
CA PHE A 445 26.01 -23.00 0.64
C PHE A 445 24.78 -22.62 -0.19
N THR A 446 24.94 -22.20 -1.45
CA THR A 446 23.79 -21.89 -2.33
C THR A 446 22.84 -23.08 -2.53
N HIS A 447 23.34 -24.32 -2.49
CA HIS A 447 22.53 -25.53 -2.62
C HIS A 447 21.71 -25.79 -1.35
N VAL A 448 22.31 -25.56 -0.18
CA VAL A 448 21.66 -25.69 1.12
C VAL A 448 20.60 -24.58 1.28
N ALA A 449 20.92 -23.35 0.90
CA ALA A 449 19.99 -22.22 0.91
C ALA A 449 18.75 -22.47 0.02
N ARG A 450 18.94 -22.93 -1.23
CA ARG A 450 17.82 -23.34 -2.11
C ARG A 450 16.95 -24.43 -1.48
N TYR A 451 17.56 -25.43 -0.82
CA TYR A 451 16.81 -26.47 -0.12
C TYR A 451 15.99 -25.92 1.06
N LEU A 452 16.56 -25.01 1.86
CA LEU A 452 15.83 -24.35 2.96
C LEU A 452 14.63 -23.55 2.43
N ILE A 453 14.84 -22.75 1.39
CA ILE A 453 13.78 -21.94 0.74
C ILE A 453 12.61 -22.84 0.28
N LYS A 454 12.91 -23.94 -0.41
CA LYS A 454 11.90 -24.94 -0.84
C LYS A 454 11.23 -25.65 0.34
N THR A 455 11.93 -25.86 1.45
CA THR A 455 11.38 -26.49 2.65
C THR A 455 10.40 -25.56 3.37
N ILE A 456 10.73 -24.27 3.47
CA ILE A 456 9.84 -23.21 4.00
C ILE A 456 8.54 -23.15 3.17
N GLU A 457 8.64 -23.18 1.85
CA GLU A 457 7.50 -23.18 0.92
C GLU A 457 6.56 -24.37 1.20
N GLN A 458 7.11 -25.59 1.25
CA GLN A 458 6.35 -26.81 1.50
C GLN A 458 5.66 -26.81 2.87
N GLN A 459 6.32 -26.31 3.92
CA GLN A 459 5.73 -26.17 5.25
C GLN A 459 4.54 -25.19 5.23
N GLN A 460 4.66 -24.04 4.56
CA GLN A 460 3.57 -23.06 4.44
C GLN A 460 2.40 -23.57 3.58
N GLN A 461 2.66 -24.36 2.53
CA GLN A 461 1.61 -24.98 1.72
C GLN A 461 0.82 -26.03 2.53
N GLN A 462 1.50 -26.85 3.32
CA GLN A 462 0.85 -27.84 4.20
C GLN A 462 -0.01 -27.19 5.30
N GLN A 463 0.46 -26.09 5.90
CA GLN A 463 -0.32 -25.36 6.91
C GLN A 463 -1.61 -24.74 6.33
N GLN A 464 -1.61 -24.31 5.07
CA GLN A 464 -2.81 -23.74 4.42
C GLN A 464 -3.89 -24.77 4.08
N GLN A 465 -3.54 -26.06 3.97
CA GLN A 465 -4.50 -27.13 3.66
C GLN A 465 -5.19 -27.72 4.90
N GLN A 466 -4.67 -27.46 6.12
CA GLN A 466 -5.26 -27.96 7.37
C GLN A 466 -6.30 -26.98 7.93
N GLN A 467 -7.59 -27.33 7.84
CA GLN A 467 -8.67 -26.52 8.38
C GLN A 467 -8.53 -26.28 9.90
N PRO A 468 -8.91 -25.08 10.42
CA PRO A 468 -8.71 -24.71 11.80
C PRO A 468 -9.78 -25.31 12.74
N GLN A 469 -9.61 -26.57 13.14
CA GLN A 469 -10.24 -27.05 14.38
C GLN A 469 -9.64 -26.28 15.58
N GLN A 470 -10.51 -25.82 16.49
CA GLN A 470 -10.24 -24.67 17.37
C GLN A 470 -9.66 -25.03 18.76
N ASN A 471 -9.27 -23.98 19.50
CA ASN A 471 -9.16 -23.91 20.96
C ASN A 471 -7.88 -24.39 21.68
N SER A 472 -6.75 -24.60 20.98
CA SER A 472 -5.44 -24.82 21.67
C SER A 472 -4.20 -24.19 21.01
N LYS A 473 -4.33 -23.40 19.93
CA LYS A 473 -3.19 -22.90 19.13
C LYS A 473 -2.58 -21.54 19.55
N ASN A 474 -3.23 -20.74 20.40
CA ASN A 474 -2.87 -19.32 20.60
C ASN A 474 -1.48 -19.02 21.18
N ILE A 475 -0.84 -19.98 21.87
CA ILE A 475 0.54 -19.81 22.36
C ILE A 475 1.54 -20.17 21.24
N ASN A 476 1.39 -21.34 20.61
CA ASN A 476 2.27 -21.77 19.52
C ASN A 476 2.26 -20.78 18.34
N LEU A 477 1.09 -20.23 17.98
CA LEU A 477 0.97 -19.25 16.89
C LEU A 477 1.91 -18.04 17.04
N LYS A 478 2.17 -17.57 18.27
CA LYS A 478 3.11 -16.46 18.51
C LYS A 478 4.57 -16.89 18.42
N VAL A 479 4.89 -18.09 18.89
CA VAL A 479 6.24 -18.67 18.76
C VAL A 479 6.56 -18.91 17.29
N ASP A 480 5.62 -19.49 16.53
CA ASP A 480 5.78 -19.78 15.11
C ASP A 480 5.86 -18.49 14.27
N GLN A 481 5.15 -17.41 14.64
CA GLN A 481 5.37 -16.08 14.07
C GLN A 481 6.80 -15.56 14.34
N GLN A 482 7.28 -15.63 15.58
CA GLN A 482 8.65 -15.19 15.93
C GLN A 482 9.72 -15.96 15.17
N ARG A 483 9.54 -17.28 14.98
CA ARG A 483 10.38 -18.10 14.11
C ARG A 483 10.41 -17.56 12.68
N MET A 484 9.26 -17.40 12.04
CA MET A 484 9.18 -16.95 10.64
C MET A 484 9.81 -15.56 10.44
N ILE A 485 9.67 -14.65 11.40
CA ILE A 485 10.33 -13.33 11.38
C ILE A 485 11.86 -13.46 11.47
N PHE A 486 12.36 -14.33 12.36
CA PHE A 486 13.79 -14.62 12.46
C PHE A 486 14.34 -15.24 11.18
N LEU A 487 13.62 -16.19 10.58
CA LEU A 487 13.97 -16.80 9.30
C LEU A 487 14.02 -15.77 8.17
N GLY A 488 13.03 -14.87 8.08
CA GLY A 488 13.02 -13.78 7.10
C GLY A 488 14.23 -12.86 7.23
N LYS A 489 14.60 -12.46 8.46
CA LYS A 489 15.80 -11.66 8.73
C LYS A 489 17.10 -12.43 8.40
N TRP A 490 17.21 -13.68 8.83
CA TRP A 490 18.38 -14.52 8.55
C TRP A 490 18.60 -14.72 7.04
N LEU A 491 17.52 -14.94 6.27
CA LEU A 491 17.59 -15.09 4.81
C LEU A 491 18.09 -13.82 4.14
N LEU A 492 17.60 -12.64 4.51
CA LEU A 492 18.08 -11.36 3.96
C LEU A 492 19.58 -11.16 4.25
N SER A 493 20.05 -11.44 5.47
CA SER A 493 21.46 -11.23 5.84
C SER A 493 22.44 -12.28 5.33
N ASN A 494 21.99 -13.52 5.05
CA ASN A 494 22.88 -14.65 4.71
C ASN A 494 22.73 -15.13 3.25
N CYS A 495 21.62 -14.82 2.58
CA CYS A 495 21.33 -15.29 1.21
C CYS A 495 21.33 -14.18 0.15
N THR A 496 21.92 -13.00 0.46
CA THR A 496 22.04 -11.82 -0.40
C THR A 496 22.34 -12.16 -1.87
N ASN A 497 23.43 -12.89 -2.13
CA ASN A 497 23.84 -13.24 -3.49
C ASN A 497 22.83 -14.14 -4.22
N LEU A 498 22.15 -15.04 -3.49
CA LEU A 498 21.12 -15.91 -4.07
C LEU A 498 19.86 -15.10 -4.40
N ILE A 499 19.44 -14.19 -3.52
CA ILE A 499 18.32 -13.26 -3.74
C ILE A 499 18.59 -12.34 -4.93
N LEU A 500 19.84 -11.95 -5.18
CA LEU A 500 20.21 -11.10 -6.32
C LEU A 500 20.35 -11.86 -7.66
N THR A 501 20.56 -13.18 -7.67
CA THR A 501 20.92 -13.93 -8.90
C THR A 501 19.98 -15.07 -9.29
N ASP A 502 19.24 -15.67 -8.37
CA ASP A 502 18.50 -16.92 -8.60
C ASP A 502 16.99 -16.68 -8.64
N VAL A 503 16.44 -16.52 -9.86
CA VAL A 503 15.02 -16.19 -10.09
C VAL A 503 14.06 -17.17 -9.41
N VAL A 504 14.40 -18.46 -9.35
CA VAL A 504 13.58 -19.47 -8.66
C VAL A 504 13.51 -19.20 -7.15
N SER A 505 14.64 -18.84 -6.53
CA SER A 505 14.68 -18.45 -5.12
C SER A 505 13.95 -17.12 -4.86
N GLN A 506 14.05 -16.15 -5.79
CA GLN A 506 13.26 -14.91 -5.73
C GLN A 506 11.75 -15.19 -5.77
N ASP A 507 11.30 -16.03 -6.69
CA ASP A 507 9.89 -16.38 -6.86
C ASP A 507 9.33 -17.06 -5.61
N THR A 508 9.96 -18.15 -5.13
CA THR A 508 9.52 -18.82 -3.90
C THR A 508 9.50 -17.85 -2.71
N LEU A 509 10.57 -17.10 -2.46
CA LEU A 509 10.64 -16.16 -1.32
C LEU A 509 9.63 -15.01 -1.42
N SER A 510 9.33 -14.52 -2.63
CA SER A 510 8.34 -13.44 -2.83
C SER A 510 6.92 -13.82 -2.42
N THR A 511 6.59 -15.13 -2.48
CA THR A 511 5.29 -15.68 -2.07
C THR A 511 5.23 -16.13 -0.60
N CYS A 512 6.37 -16.42 0.01
CA CYS A 512 6.47 -16.88 1.40
C CYS A 512 6.11 -15.76 2.40
N ARG A 513 5.30 -16.09 3.42
CA ARG A 513 4.98 -15.20 4.54
C ARG A 513 6.10 -15.22 5.58
N LEU A 514 7.11 -14.38 5.37
CA LEU A 514 8.32 -14.29 6.19
C LEU A 514 8.57 -12.90 6.80
N PHE A 515 7.83 -11.88 6.35
CA PHE A 515 8.10 -10.48 6.65
C PHE A 515 6.91 -9.85 7.36
N LEU A 516 7.16 -8.81 8.17
CA LEU A 516 6.08 -8.08 8.84
C LEU A 516 5.66 -6.86 8.01
N ASN A 517 4.35 -6.63 7.92
CA ASN A 517 3.83 -5.29 7.63
C ASN A 517 3.92 -4.39 8.89
N ARG A 518 3.69 -3.08 8.74
CA ARG A 518 3.72 -2.12 9.86
C ARG A 518 2.67 -2.38 10.96
N LYS A 519 1.56 -3.06 10.64
CA LYS A 519 0.54 -3.54 11.59
C LYS A 519 1.00 -4.77 12.41
N GLY A 520 2.16 -5.36 12.09
CA GLY A 520 2.71 -6.53 12.79
C GLY A 520 2.12 -7.87 12.33
N GLU A 521 1.50 -7.91 11.15
CA GLU A 521 0.99 -9.12 10.51
C GLU A 521 2.05 -9.74 9.59
N LEU A 522 2.08 -11.08 9.52
CA LEU A 522 3.06 -11.83 8.73
C LEU A 522 2.59 -11.96 7.26
N CYS A 523 3.28 -11.25 6.37
CA CYS A 523 2.95 -11.07 4.96
C CYS A 523 4.07 -11.58 4.04
N SER A 524 3.72 -11.80 2.76
CA SER A 524 4.69 -12.01 1.69
C SER A 524 5.03 -10.70 0.97
N CYS A 525 6.15 -10.64 0.25
CA CYS A 525 6.56 -9.42 -0.46
C CYS A 525 5.53 -8.98 -1.50
N GLN A 526 4.87 -9.91 -2.19
CA GLN A 526 3.79 -9.61 -3.15
C GLN A 526 2.52 -9.01 -2.50
N GLN A 527 2.40 -9.02 -1.17
CA GLN A 527 1.30 -8.36 -0.42
C GLN A 527 1.67 -6.95 0.06
N MET A 528 2.91 -6.50 -0.19
CA MET A 528 3.43 -5.23 0.31
C MET A 528 3.95 -4.35 -0.83
N PHE A 529 3.84 -3.03 -0.63
CA PHE A 529 4.32 -2.02 -1.56
C PHE A 529 5.69 -1.48 -1.14
N ASP A 530 6.53 -1.14 -2.10
CA ASP A 530 7.77 -0.40 -1.86
C ASP A 530 7.45 1.04 -1.42
N PRO A 531 7.84 1.46 -0.19
CA PRO A 531 7.59 2.83 0.28
C PRO A 531 8.20 3.92 -0.61
N SER A 532 9.30 3.63 -1.32
CA SER A 532 9.94 4.59 -2.23
C SER A 532 9.17 4.78 -3.53
N SER A 533 8.26 3.87 -3.91
CA SER A 533 7.41 4.04 -5.09
C SER A 533 6.42 5.22 -4.97
N PHE A 534 6.23 5.72 -3.74
CA PHE A 534 5.44 6.89 -3.40
C PHE A 534 6.25 8.21 -3.44
N GLN A 535 7.58 8.19 -3.51
CA GLN A 535 8.39 9.40 -3.46
C GLN A 535 8.39 10.19 -4.79
N ASN A 536 7.82 9.64 -5.85
CA ASN A 536 7.64 10.30 -7.14
C ASN A 536 6.28 11.01 -7.25
N ASN A 537 6.24 12.15 -7.93
CA ASN A 537 5.04 12.88 -8.36
C ASN A 537 4.03 13.18 -7.23
N ASN A 538 4.50 13.73 -6.11
CA ASN A 538 3.68 14.16 -4.96
C ASN A 538 2.87 13.05 -4.26
N LYS A 539 3.15 11.76 -4.50
CA LYS A 539 2.41 10.63 -3.90
C LYS A 539 2.77 10.33 -2.45
N GLU A 540 3.82 10.95 -1.90
CA GLU A 540 4.32 10.67 -0.55
C GLU A 540 3.23 10.86 0.52
N LYS A 541 2.33 11.85 0.30
CA LYS A 541 1.12 12.05 1.11
C LYS A 541 0.22 10.81 1.20
N TYR A 542 0.13 9.99 0.15
CA TYR A 542 -0.71 8.80 0.14
C TYR A 542 -0.15 7.67 1.02
N LEU A 543 1.12 7.71 1.45
CA LEU A 543 1.71 6.67 2.33
C LEU A 543 0.86 6.41 3.57
N VAL A 544 0.24 7.46 4.14
CA VAL A 544 -0.61 7.39 5.34
C VAL A 544 -1.82 6.46 5.13
N LEU A 545 -2.34 6.34 3.90
CA LEU A 545 -3.44 5.43 3.56
C LEU A 545 -3.00 3.94 3.54
N PHE A 546 -1.72 3.68 3.31
CA PHE A 546 -1.13 2.33 3.24
C PHE A 546 -0.41 1.91 4.54
N GLU A 547 -0.14 2.87 5.42
CA GLU A 547 0.82 2.78 6.52
C GLU A 547 0.54 1.67 7.54
N SER A 548 -0.70 1.20 7.66
CA SER A 548 -1.00 0.05 8.53
C SER A 548 -0.66 -1.29 7.85
N LYS A 549 -1.44 -1.66 6.82
CA LYS A 549 -1.51 -3.04 6.30
C LYS A 549 -0.53 -3.34 5.17
N TYR A 550 -0.13 -2.33 4.39
CA TYR A 550 0.43 -2.54 3.05
C TYR A 550 1.90 -2.16 2.88
N LEU A 551 2.51 -1.52 3.88
CA LEU A 551 3.95 -1.22 3.87
C LEU A 551 4.72 -2.22 4.76
N PRO A 552 5.96 -2.60 4.40
CA PRO A 552 6.84 -3.37 5.27
C PRO A 552 7.11 -2.64 6.59
N SER A 553 7.30 -3.43 7.65
CA SER A 553 7.67 -2.92 8.98
C SER A 553 8.96 -2.10 8.90
N VAL A 554 9.02 -1.04 9.72
CA VAL A 554 10.13 -0.08 9.77
C VAL A 554 11.46 -0.81 10.02
N GLU A 555 11.48 -1.87 10.81
CA GLU A 555 12.68 -2.69 11.08
C GLU A 555 13.38 -3.22 9.82
N PHE A 556 12.62 -3.56 8.78
CA PHE A 556 13.17 -4.02 7.49
C PHE A 556 13.52 -2.84 6.56
N CYS A 557 12.93 -1.66 6.79
CA CYS A 557 13.17 -0.44 6.01
C CYS A 557 14.39 0.35 6.52
N SER A 558 14.81 0.17 7.78
CA SER A 558 15.91 0.90 8.42
C SER A 558 17.28 0.77 7.73
N THR A 559 17.47 -0.24 6.87
CA THR A 559 18.68 -0.43 6.08
C THR A 559 18.33 -0.49 4.59
N ASN A 560 18.99 0.36 3.80
CA ASN A 560 18.78 0.43 2.35
C ASN A 560 19.08 -0.91 1.64
N GLU A 561 19.94 -1.74 2.22
CA GLU A 561 20.29 -3.08 1.76
C GLU A 561 19.11 -4.07 1.91
N ASN A 562 18.43 -4.10 3.06
CA ASN A 562 17.25 -4.94 3.24
C ASN A 562 16.11 -4.49 2.31
N LEU A 563 15.90 -3.18 2.15
CA LEU A 563 14.89 -2.67 1.22
C LEU A 563 15.23 -3.01 -0.25
N SER A 564 16.51 -2.94 -0.64
CA SER A 564 16.92 -3.31 -2.00
C SER A 564 16.79 -4.81 -2.27
N LEU A 565 17.02 -5.67 -1.28
CA LEU A 565 16.74 -7.11 -1.37
C LEU A 565 15.24 -7.39 -1.46
N LEU A 566 14.40 -6.71 -0.67
CA LEU A 566 12.94 -6.86 -0.75
C LEU A 566 12.37 -6.42 -2.12
N ARG A 567 12.99 -5.44 -2.80
CA ARG A 567 12.66 -5.11 -4.20
C ARG A 567 12.92 -6.29 -5.15
N HIS A 568 14.06 -6.99 -5.01
CA HIS A 568 14.35 -8.19 -5.79
C HIS A 568 13.39 -9.35 -5.46
N LEU A 569 12.83 -9.37 -4.25
CA LEU A 569 11.71 -10.25 -3.85
C LEU A 569 10.32 -9.74 -4.28
N LYS A 570 10.24 -8.88 -5.32
CA LYS A 570 9.00 -8.44 -5.96
C LYS A 570 8.02 -7.70 -5.03
N LEU A 571 8.54 -6.76 -4.23
CA LEU A 571 7.72 -5.68 -3.66
C LEU A 571 7.01 -4.92 -4.79
N ARG A 572 5.73 -4.61 -4.57
CA ARG A 572 4.88 -3.94 -5.57
C ARG A 572 5.09 -2.43 -5.61
N GLN A 573 4.92 -1.87 -6.80
CA GLN A 573 4.91 -0.44 -7.04
C GLN A 573 3.50 0.12 -6.82
N PHE A 574 3.38 1.41 -6.50
CA PHE A 574 2.10 2.10 -6.27
C PHE A 574 0.97 1.75 -7.27
N TYR A 575 1.29 1.62 -8.56
CA TYR A 575 0.30 1.34 -9.62
C TYR A 575 -0.06 -0.15 -9.80
N ASP A 576 0.60 -1.08 -9.10
CA ASP A 576 0.26 -2.50 -9.12
C ASP A 576 -0.98 -2.83 -8.25
N ILE A 577 -1.63 -1.81 -7.67
CA ILE A 577 -2.76 -1.91 -6.75
C ILE A 577 -4.02 -2.52 -7.40
N LYS A 578 -4.76 -3.32 -6.60
CA LYS A 578 -5.97 -4.04 -7.01
C LYS A 578 -7.22 -3.52 -6.32
N SER A 579 -8.39 -3.83 -6.90
CA SER A 579 -9.72 -3.49 -6.37
C SER A 579 -9.91 -3.90 -4.90
N ASP A 580 -9.51 -5.12 -4.51
CA ASP A 580 -9.49 -5.60 -3.11
C ASP A 580 -8.87 -4.59 -2.12
N GLU A 581 -7.79 -3.95 -2.53
CA GLU A 581 -6.94 -3.10 -1.70
C GLU A 581 -7.45 -1.66 -1.69
N VAL A 582 -7.94 -1.15 -2.81
CA VAL A 582 -8.68 0.12 -2.85
C VAL A 582 -9.91 0.04 -1.94
N ILE A 583 -10.64 -1.08 -1.97
CA ILE A 583 -11.79 -1.32 -1.09
C ILE A 583 -11.36 -1.38 0.38
N ASP A 584 -10.29 -2.12 0.73
CA ASP A 584 -9.76 -2.16 2.11
C ASP A 584 -9.30 -0.78 2.62
N ILE A 585 -8.66 0.03 1.78
CA ILE A 585 -8.23 1.40 2.12
C ILE A 585 -9.46 2.30 2.34
N CYS A 586 -10.47 2.22 1.46
CA CYS A 586 -11.73 2.94 1.64
C CYS A 586 -12.46 2.50 2.92
N GLU A 587 -12.60 1.20 3.15
CA GLU A 587 -13.27 0.66 4.32
C GLU A 587 -12.56 1.05 5.62
N SER A 588 -11.22 1.05 5.65
CA SER A 588 -10.48 1.48 6.84
C SER A 588 -10.69 2.98 7.10
N THR A 589 -10.41 3.85 6.11
CA THR A 589 -10.51 5.31 6.26
C THR A 589 -11.93 5.79 6.59
N ILE A 590 -12.96 5.20 5.96
CA ILE A 590 -14.37 5.56 6.21
C ILE A 590 -14.83 5.07 7.59
N LYS A 591 -14.48 3.84 7.99
CA LYS A 591 -14.89 3.28 9.29
C LYS A 591 -14.08 3.82 10.47
N ASP A 592 -12.91 4.42 10.22
CA ASP A 592 -12.04 4.86 11.31
C ASP A 592 -12.73 5.92 12.18
N THR A 593 -13.03 5.53 13.42
CA THR A 593 -13.73 6.35 14.41
C THR A 593 -12.74 6.88 15.47
N SER A 594 -11.45 6.54 15.36
CA SER A 594 -10.41 6.90 16.33
C SER A 594 -9.83 8.30 16.13
N SER A 595 -9.95 8.86 14.93
CA SER A 595 -9.37 10.15 14.56
C SER A 595 -10.28 11.33 14.96
N THR A 596 -9.66 12.46 15.32
CA THR A 596 -10.37 13.73 15.53
C THR A 596 -11.07 14.16 14.24
N THR A 597 -12.19 14.88 14.34
CA THR A 597 -13.03 15.26 13.18
C THR A 597 -12.25 16.01 12.09
N SER A 598 -11.30 16.86 12.49
CA SER A 598 -10.40 17.56 11.56
C SER A 598 -9.47 16.58 10.82
N ASN A 599 -8.77 15.70 11.56
CA ASN A 599 -7.85 14.73 10.96
C ASN A 599 -8.60 13.74 10.06
N LYS A 600 -9.82 13.31 10.44
CA LYS A 600 -10.66 12.47 9.59
C LYS A 600 -11.05 13.17 8.28
N ARG A 601 -11.42 14.45 8.33
CA ARG A 601 -11.73 15.23 7.11
C ARG A 601 -10.52 15.29 6.17
N SER A 602 -9.32 15.54 6.71
CA SER A 602 -8.09 15.57 5.90
C SER A 602 -7.77 14.22 5.25
N LEU A 603 -7.90 13.11 6.01
CA LEU A 603 -7.72 11.75 5.46
C LEU A 603 -8.77 11.37 4.42
N MET A 604 -10.03 11.81 4.59
CA MET A 604 -11.09 11.58 3.62
C MET A 604 -10.93 12.40 2.32
N LEU A 605 -10.40 13.64 2.40
CA LEU A 605 -10.00 14.40 1.21
C LEU A 605 -8.84 13.72 0.47
N LEU A 606 -7.84 13.24 1.21
CA LEU A 606 -6.69 12.50 0.68
C LEU A 606 -7.11 11.19 0.00
N LEU A 607 -8.07 10.46 0.60
CA LEU A 607 -8.68 9.26 0.01
C LEU A 607 -9.38 9.58 -1.33
N ALA A 608 -10.12 10.68 -1.39
CA ALA A 608 -10.84 11.07 -2.59
C ALA A 608 -9.88 11.45 -3.74
N GLU A 609 -8.80 12.18 -3.45
CA GLU A 609 -7.75 12.49 -4.42
C GLU A 609 -7.02 11.22 -4.90
N PHE A 610 -6.68 10.33 -3.97
CA PHE A 610 -6.06 9.03 -4.22
C PHE A 610 -6.87 8.14 -5.18
N ILE A 611 -8.20 8.06 -4.99
CA ILE A 611 -9.10 7.33 -5.88
C ILE A 611 -9.07 7.94 -7.30
N VAL A 612 -9.07 9.27 -7.42
CA VAL A 612 -9.06 9.95 -8.73
C VAL A 612 -7.72 9.75 -9.46
N ASP A 613 -6.56 9.88 -8.80
CA ASP A 613 -5.25 9.61 -9.44
C ASP A 613 -5.14 8.15 -9.92
N ILE A 614 -5.43 7.17 -9.05
CA ILE A 614 -5.33 5.76 -9.44
C ILE A 614 -6.26 5.41 -10.61
N LEU A 615 -7.52 5.87 -10.57
CA LEU A 615 -8.45 5.59 -11.65
C LEU A 615 -7.98 6.26 -12.96
N ASN A 616 -7.54 7.52 -12.92
CA ASN A 616 -7.02 8.23 -14.09
C ASN A 616 -5.81 7.52 -14.72
N GLN A 617 -4.94 6.91 -13.90
CA GLN A 617 -3.73 6.22 -14.34
C GLN A 617 -3.99 4.78 -14.80
N ASN A 618 -4.97 4.09 -14.19
CA ASN A 618 -5.43 2.76 -14.60
C ASN A 618 -6.96 2.72 -14.77
N PRO A 619 -7.49 3.20 -15.91
CA PRO A 619 -8.94 3.22 -16.18
C PRO A 619 -9.64 1.86 -16.11
N LYS A 620 -8.89 0.75 -16.23
CA LYS A 620 -9.45 -0.62 -16.17
C LYS A 620 -9.79 -1.09 -14.76
N LEU A 621 -9.23 -0.44 -13.72
CA LEU A 621 -9.39 -0.86 -12.34
C LEU A 621 -10.84 -0.72 -11.84
N ILE A 622 -11.59 0.25 -12.36
CA ILE A 622 -12.99 0.51 -11.95
C ILE A 622 -13.91 -0.69 -12.21
N ASP A 623 -13.65 -1.47 -13.26
CA ASP A 623 -14.45 -2.63 -13.64
C ASP A 623 -13.84 -3.97 -13.17
N GLU A 624 -12.76 -3.93 -12.37
CA GLU A 624 -12.22 -5.14 -11.73
C GLU A 624 -13.16 -5.66 -10.64
N TYR A 625 -13.36 -6.98 -10.60
CA TYR A 625 -14.19 -7.67 -9.61
C TYR A 625 -13.35 -8.20 -8.46
N SER A 626 -13.60 -7.70 -7.25
CA SER A 626 -12.93 -8.15 -6.04
C SER A 626 -13.39 -9.55 -5.65
N GLN A 627 -12.48 -10.53 -5.70
CA GLN A 627 -12.77 -11.89 -5.24
C GLN A 627 -12.86 -11.97 -3.72
N ALA A 628 -12.05 -11.19 -2.97
CA ALA A 628 -12.10 -11.19 -1.52
C ALA A 628 -13.34 -10.48 -0.93
N LYS A 629 -13.87 -9.46 -1.64
CA LYS A 629 -15.03 -8.66 -1.20
C LYS A 629 -16.34 -9.03 -1.92
N GLN A 630 -16.27 -9.86 -2.95
CA GLN A 630 -17.40 -10.30 -3.79
C GLN A 630 -18.17 -9.13 -4.47
N ILE A 631 -17.47 -8.07 -4.85
CA ILE A 631 -18.05 -6.84 -5.42
C ILE A 631 -17.13 -6.20 -6.46
N ALA A 632 -17.69 -5.59 -7.52
CA ALA A 632 -16.90 -4.80 -8.47
C ALA A 632 -16.53 -3.43 -7.88
N LEU A 633 -15.35 -2.89 -8.20
CA LEU A 633 -14.89 -1.61 -7.63
C LEU A 633 -15.88 -0.46 -7.91
N ARG A 634 -16.40 -0.36 -9.14
CA ARG A 634 -17.51 0.52 -9.55
C ARG A 634 -18.69 0.45 -8.56
N GLN A 635 -19.16 -0.77 -8.28
CA GLN A 635 -20.32 -1.00 -7.43
C GLN A 635 -20.03 -0.63 -5.97
N TYR A 636 -18.80 -0.81 -5.49
CA TYR A 636 -18.40 -0.35 -4.17
C TYR A 636 -18.36 1.19 -4.10
N LEU A 637 -17.64 1.85 -5.03
CA LEU A 637 -17.48 3.32 -5.06
C LEU A 637 -18.81 4.06 -5.26
N ASN A 638 -19.78 3.46 -5.96
CA ASN A 638 -21.14 4.00 -6.11
C ASN A 638 -21.99 3.97 -4.82
N ASN A 639 -21.60 3.17 -3.82
CA ASN A 639 -22.35 2.99 -2.57
C ASN A 639 -21.58 3.47 -1.32
N ALA A 640 -20.27 3.77 -1.44
CA ALA A 640 -19.44 4.24 -0.33
C ALA A 640 -19.45 5.79 -0.24
N PRO A 641 -19.53 6.39 0.97
CA PRO A 641 -19.58 7.85 1.13
C PRO A 641 -18.17 8.46 1.13
N TRP A 642 -17.51 8.49 -0.04
CA TRP A 642 -16.14 9.00 -0.21
C TRP A 642 -16.05 10.34 -0.95
N VAL A 643 -17.14 10.79 -1.61
CA VAL A 643 -17.11 11.96 -2.50
C VAL A 643 -17.23 13.25 -1.68
N PRO A 644 -16.25 14.17 -1.71
CA PRO A 644 -16.33 15.43 -0.98
C PRO A 644 -17.39 16.37 -1.59
N VAL A 645 -18.10 17.07 -0.72
CA VAL A 645 -19.17 18.03 -1.10
C VAL A 645 -18.61 19.46 -1.14
N MET A 646 -18.99 20.23 -2.17
CA MET A 646 -18.55 21.62 -2.37
C MET A 646 -19.31 22.58 -1.45
N ALA A 647 -18.78 22.82 -0.25
CA ALA A 647 -19.42 23.69 0.75
C ALA A 647 -19.49 25.17 0.31
N GLU A 648 -18.51 25.64 -0.44
CA GLU A 648 -18.43 27.03 -0.94
C GLU A 648 -19.22 27.20 -2.25
N ARG A 649 -19.71 28.43 -2.49
CA ARG A 649 -20.43 28.79 -3.74
C ARG A 649 -19.42 29.03 -4.88
N PRO A 650 -19.73 28.66 -6.13
CA PRO A 650 -18.99 29.11 -7.31
C PRO A 650 -18.98 30.63 -7.45
N HIS A 651 -17.89 31.19 -7.99
CA HIS A 651 -17.80 32.61 -8.30
C HIS A 651 -18.87 33.03 -9.34
N GLY A 652 -19.61 34.11 -9.08
CA GLY A 652 -20.75 34.53 -9.91
C GLY A 652 -22.04 33.69 -9.70
N TYR A 653 -22.14 32.96 -8.58
CA TYR A 653 -23.39 32.40 -8.08
C TYR A 653 -23.97 33.37 -7.01
N PRO A 654 -25.23 33.83 -7.12
CA PRO A 654 -25.78 34.84 -6.21
C PRO A 654 -25.73 34.42 -4.74
N ALA A 655 -25.42 35.35 -3.84
CA ALA A 655 -25.37 35.12 -2.41
C ALA A 655 -26.77 34.94 -1.81
N THR A 656 -27.78 35.65 -2.33
CA THR A 656 -29.19 35.48 -1.92
C THR A 656 -29.80 34.14 -2.37
N LEU A 657 -29.22 33.50 -3.40
CA LEU A 657 -29.65 32.18 -3.86
C LEU A 657 -29.12 31.09 -2.92
N THR A 658 -29.97 30.10 -2.63
CA THR A 658 -29.60 28.96 -1.80
C THR A 658 -28.52 28.11 -2.47
N TRP A 659 -27.64 27.55 -1.64
CA TRP A 659 -26.61 26.59 -2.04
C TRP A 659 -26.77 25.35 -1.15
N GLN A 660 -27.28 24.26 -1.72
CA GLN A 660 -27.72 23.08 -0.96
C GLN A 660 -26.58 22.49 -0.10
N SER A 661 -25.37 22.48 -0.66
CA SER A 661 -24.14 22.02 0.00
C SER A 661 -23.65 22.89 1.18
N ALA A 662 -24.11 24.14 1.31
CA ALA A 662 -23.83 24.97 2.50
C ALA A 662 -24.88 24.79 3.61
N ILE A 663 -26.07 24.29 3.26
CA ILE A 663 -27.19 24.08 4.20
C ILE A 663 -26.98 22.76 4.96
N ASP A 664 -26.54 21.70 4.28
CA ASP A 664 -26.35 20.38 4.91
C ASP A 664 -24.89 20.07 5.28
N LEU A 665 -24.41 20.75 6.32
CA LEU A 665 -23.07 20.56 6.88
C LEU A 665 -22.85 19.17 7.53
N ARG A 666 -23.88 18.30 7.62
CA ARG A 666 -23.72 16.95 8.18
C ARG A 666 -23.09 15.99 7.17
N HIS A 667 -23.36 16.19 5.89
CA HIS A 667 -22.98 15.28 4.81
C HIS A 667 -21.76 15.80 4.03
N SER A 668 -20.65 16.02 4.75
CA SER A 668 -19.41 16.54 4.16
C SER A 668 -18.72 15.60 3.15
N PHE A 669 -19.04 14.30 3.20
CA PHE A 669 -18.72 13.29 2.19
C PHE A 669 -19.97 12.42 1.94
N VAL A 670 -20.21 12.06 0.68
CA VAL A 670 -21.44 11.38 0.21
C VAL A 670 -21.14 10.33 -0.85
N THR A 671 -22.15 9.55 -1.24
CA THR A 671 -22.05 8.59 -2.36
C THR A 671 -22.18 9.32 -3.71
N LEU A 672 -21.66 8.71 -4.79
CA LEU A 672 -21.79 9.23 -6.16
C LEU A 672 -23.26 9.47 -6.57
N ARG A 673 -24.20 8.70 -6.01
CA ARG A 673 -25.64 8.78 -6.34
C ARG A 673 -26.37 9.99 -5.75
N GLU A 674 -25.82 10.59 -4.69
CA GLU A 674 -26.43 11.70 -3.96
C GLU A 674 -25.99 13.07 -4.50
N VAL A 675 -24.92 13.08 -5.30
CA VAL A 675 -24.17 14.28 -5.68
C VAL A 675 -24.07 14.44 -7.19
N SER A 676 -24.22 15.66 -7.68
CA SER A 676 -24.04 16.01 -9.09
C SER A 676 -22.64 16.58 -9.34
N ASP A 677 -22.17 16.43 -10.57
CA ASP A 677 -20.85 16.90 -10.99
C ASP A 677 -20.61 18.41 -10.79
N LYS A 678 -19.35 18.80 -10.58
CA LYS A 678 -18.89 20.17 -10.34
C LYS A 678 -19.31 21.14 -11.45
N THR A 679 -19.32 20.71 -12.71
CA THR A 679 -19.75 21.53 -13.87
C THR A 679 -21.23 21.93 -13.79
N HIS A 680 -22.07 21.12 -13.16
CA HIS A 680 -23.51 21.34 -13.03
C HIS A 680 -23.90 22.28 -11.87
N GLY A 681 -22.94 22.84 -11.12
CA GLY A 681 -23.20 23.69 -9.96
C GLY A 681 -24.12 24.89 -10.24
N PHE A 682 -23.97 25.55 -11.39
CA PHE A 682 -24.86 26.63 -11.81
C PHE A 682 -26.26 26.17 -12.26
N LEU A 683 -26.44 24.89 -12.62
CA LEU A 683 -27.71 24.36 -13.13
C LEU A 683 -28.61 23.76 -12.04
N VAL A 684 -28.05 23.30 -10.91
CA VAL A 684 -28.80 22.60 -9.85
C VAL A 684 -28.30 22.85 -8.41
N GLY A 685 -27.36 23.78 -8.19
CA GLY A 685 -26.74 24.02 -6.88
C GLY A 685 -27.67 24.48 -5.75
N ALA A 686 -28.88 24.94 -6.05
CA ALA A 686 -29.90 25.28 -5.05
C ALA A 686 -30.73 24.06 -4.60
N VAL A 687 -30.65 22.92 -5.32
CA VAL A 687 -31.56 21.78 -5.17
C VAL A 687 -30.87 20.40 -5.06
N THR A 688 -29.57 20.31 -5.33
CA THR A 688 -28.77 19.08 -5.11
C THR A 688 -27.39 19.41 -4.57
N LEU A 689 -26.79 18.45 -3.88
CA LEU A 689 -25.38 18.50 -3.49
C LEU A 689 -24.50 18.48 -4.76
N ILE A 690 -23.45 19.29 -4.76
CA ILE A 690 -22.47 19.40 -5.85
C ILE A 690 -21.11 18.88 -5.37
N SER A 691 -20.43 18.11 -6.22
CA SER A 691 -19.13 17.51 -5.89
C SER A 691 -18.03 18.56 -5.84
N ALA A 692 -17.12 18.42 -4.88
CA ALA A 692 -15.87 19.17 -4.83
C ALA A 692 -14.73 18.51 -5.63
N LEU A 693 -14.95 17.34 -6.24
CA LEU A 693 -13.93 16.65 -7.04
C LEU A 693 -13.55 17.45 -8.29
N ASP A 694 -12.24 17.59 -8.51
CA ASP A 694 -11.68 18.02 -9.79
C ASP A 694 -11.34 16.79 -10.63
N LEU A 695 -12.34 16.30 -11.38
CA LEU A 695 -12.20 15.15 -12.27
C LEU A 695 -11.42 15.55 -13.54
N PRO A 696 -10.41 14.77 -13.98
CA PRO A 696 -9.75 14.95 -15.27
C PRO A 696 -10.67 14.73 -16.49
N GLU A 697 -10.29 15.24 -17.66
CA GLU A 697 -11.04 15.11 -18.92
C GLU A 697 -11.34 13.65 -19.34
N SER A 698 -10.56 12.68 -18.84
CA SER A 698 -10.73 11.23 -19.06
C SER A 698 -12.03 10.65 -18.48
N PHE A 699 -12.67 11.34 -17.52
CA PHE A 699 -13.93 10.94 -16.89
C PHE A 699 -15.17 11.45 -17.66
N TYR A 700 -15.04 12.53 -18.44
CA TYR A 700 -16.17 13.15 -19.14
C TYR A 700 -16.38 12.57 -20.54
N PRO A 701 -17.63 12.52 -21.05
CA PRO A 701 -17.89 12.23 -22.46
C PRO A 701 -17.37 13.35 -23.37
N PRO A 702 -16.94 13.06 -24.61
CA PRO A 702 -16.41 14.08 -25.50
C PRO A 702 -17.53 14.89 -26.14
N ALA A 703 -17.35 16.22 -26.23
CA ALA A 703 -18.30 17.12 -26.92
C ALA A 703 -18.46 16.83 -28.44
N ARG A 704 -17.61 15.96 -29.02
CA ARG A 704 -17.75 15.41 -30.38
C ARG A 704 -17.39 13.92 -30.37
N ALA A 705 -18.27 13.07 -30.88
CA ALA A 705 -18.13 11.61 -30.81
C ALA A 705 -17.16 11.07 -31.88
N THR A 706 -15.84 11.20 -31.64
CA THR A 706 -14.79 10.77 -32.59
C THR A 706 -13.69 9.90 -31.98
N SER A 707 -13.76 9.51 -30.70
CA SER A 707 -12.75 8.63 -30.07
C SER A 707 -13.37 7.59 -29.12
N SER A 708 -13.30 6.32 -29.55
CA SER A 708 -13.67 5.13 -28.76
C SER A 708 -12.57 4.75 -27.77
N ILE A 709 -12.32 5.63 -26.80
CA ILE A 709 -11.40 5.40 -25.67
C ILE A 709 -12.22 4.84 -24.50
N ASN A 710 -11.66 3.90 -23.75
CA ASN A 710 -12.25 3.42 -22.50
C ASN A 710 -12.24 4.56 -21.45
N ARG A 711 -13.36 5.28 -21.33
CA ARG A 711 -13.53 6.41 -20.39
C ARG A 711 -14.07 5.93 -19.05
N ILE A 712 -13.76 6.68 -18.00
CA ILE A 712 -14.13 6.35 -16.62
C ILE A 712 -15.41 7.08 -16.26
N THR A 713 -16.55 6.57 -16.70
CA THR A 713 -17.84 7.10 -16.24
C THR A 713 -18.05 6.71 -14.79
N LEU A 714 -17.96 7.67 -13.86
CA LEU A 714 -18.47 7.51 -12.50
C LEU A 714 -19.98 7.78 -12.52
N ASP A 715 -20.76 6.94 -11.84
CA ASP A 715 -22.22 6.96 -11.94
C ASP A 715 -22.83 8.03 -10.99
N MET A 716 -22.44 9.29 -11.24
CA MET A 716 -22.90 10.52 -10.57
C MET A 716 -24.41 10.75 -10.74
N ARG A 717 -25.01 11.60 -9.89
CA ARG A 717 -26.43 11.97 -10.00
C ARG A 717 -26.76 12.69 -11.31
N GLU A 718 -27.46 11.97 -12.18
CA GLU A 718 -28.01 12.41 -13.48
C GLU A 718 -28.84 13.71 -13.37
N LEU A 719 -28.61 14.65 -14.30
CA LEU A 719 -29.43 15.86 -14.45
C LEU A 719 -30.80 15.51 -15.06
N LYS A 720 -31.83 15.49 -14.21
CA LYS A 720 -33.22 15.28 -14.63
C LYS A 720 -33.98 16.60 -14.73
N LEU A 721 -34.99 16.62 -15.59
CA LEU A 721 -35.84 17.78 -15.85
C LEU A 721 -36.45 18.34 -14.55
N ASP A 722 -36.85 17.47 -13.61
CA ASP A 722 -37.41 17.89 -12.33
C ASP A 722 -36.44 18.75 -11.51
N LEU A 723 -35.13 18.47 -11.57
CA LEU A 723 -34.11 19.27 -10.88
C LEU A 723 -33.90 20.63 -11.55
N LEU A 724 -33.92 20.69 -12.88
CA LEU A 724 -33.78 21.95 -13.63
C LEU A 724 -34.97 22.88 -13.37
N ILE A 725 -36.20 22.33 -13.36
CA ILE A 725 -37.41 23.10 -13.04
C ILE A 725 -37.45 23.52 -11.56
N LYS A 726 -36.98 22.68 -10.63
CA LYS A 726 -36.84 23.06 -9.21
C LYS A 726 -35.78 24.14 -9.01
N GLN A 727 -34.63 24.09 -9.71
CA GLN A 727 -33.64 25.18 -9.69
C GLN A 727 -34.27 26.48 -10.20
N LEU A 728 -34.98 26.44 -11.33
CA LEU A 728 -35.64 27.62 -11.88
C LEU A 728 -36.68 28.21 -10.90
N LYS A 729 -37.46 27.35 -10.22
CA LYS A 729 -38.37 27.77 -9.14
C LYS A 729 -37.61 28.41 -7.96
N CYS A 730 -36.48 27.85 -7.54
CA CYS A 730 -35.63 28.44 -6.49
C CYS A 730 -35.09 29.81 -6.89
N ILE A 731 -34.63 29.98 -8.14
CA ILE A 731 -34.15 31.25 -8.69
C ILE A 731 -35.27 32.31 -8.65
N VAL A 732 -36.46 31.99 -9.16
CA VAL A 732 -37.63 32.89 -9.12
C VAL A 732 -37.97 33.28 -7.67
N LEU A 733 -38.11 32.29 -6.78
CA LEU A 733 -38.52 32.52 -5.39
C LEU A 733 -37.46 33.24 -4.55
N CYS A 734 -36.16 33.08 -4.82
CA CYS A 734 -35.12 33.85 -4.14
C CYS A 734 -35.07 35.29 -4.67
N TYR A 735 -35.12 35.50 -5.98
CA TYR A 735 -35.09 36.85 -6.56
C TYR A 735 -36.30 37.68 -6.12
N GLN A 736 -37.52 37.11 -6.17
CA GLN A 736 -38.75 37.78 -5.72
C GLN A 736 -38.78 38.09 -4.21
N LYS A 737 -37.96 37.41 -3.39
CA LYS A 737 -37.83 37.68 -1.94
C LYS A 737 -36.66 38.59 -1.58
N SER A 738 -35.70 38.76 -2.47
CA SER A 738 -34.53 39.62 -2.27
C SER A 738 -34.96 41.08 -2.20
N SER A 739 -34.28 41.90 -1.39
CA SER A 739 -34.59 43.33 -1.31
C SER A 739 -34.28 44.06 -2.62
N PRO A 740 -34.88 45.24 -2.89
CA PRO A 740 -34.60 46.01 -4.09
C PRO A 740 -33.13 46.47 -4.25
N GLN A 741 -32.31 46.36 -3.21
CA GLN A 741 -30.88 46.65 -3.25
C GLN A 741 -30.06 45.39 -3.59
N GLU A 742 -30.39 44.24 -3.00
CA GLU A 742 -29.80 42.94 -3.38
C GLU A 742 -30.15 42.58 -4.82
N GLN A 743 -31.41 42.76 -5.23
CA GLN A 743 -31.85 42.57 -6.62
C GLN A 743 -30.99 43.37 -7.60
N LYS A 744 -30.79 44.68 -7.37
CA LYS A 744 -29.94 45.53 -8.22
C LYS A 744 -28.50 45.04 -8.31
N ASN A 745 -27.93 44.59 -7.19
CA ASN A 745 -26.55 44.11 -7.15
C ASN A 745 -26.37 42.77 -7.88
N GLU A 746 -27.32 41.83 -7.71
CA GLU A 746 -27.22 40.46 -8.24
C GLU A 746 -27.99 40.24 -9.56
N THR A 747 -28.61 41.29 -10.13
CA THR A 747 -29.42 41.25 -11.38
C THR A 747 -28.72 40.47 -12.49
N PHE A 748 -27.43 40.72 -12.69
CA PHE A 748 -26.62 40.12 -13.75
C PHE A 748 -26.36 38.62 -13.53
N ASP A 749 -26.04 38.21 -12.30
CA ASP A 749 -25.77 36.80 -11.96
C ASP A 749 -27.04 35.96 -12.04
N TYR A 750 -28.18 36.50 -11.60
CA TYR A 750 -29.49 35.87 -11.79
C TYR A 750 -29.86 35.73 -13.27
N LEU A 751 -29.61 36.75 -14.10
CA LEU A 751 -29.82 36.67 -15.55
C LEU A 751 -28.88 35.63 -16.21
N ASN A 752 -27.62 35.54 -15.77
CA ASN A 752 -26.65 34.55 -16.26
C ASN A 752 -27.08 33.11 -15.92
N LEU A 753 -27.58 32.88 -14.70
CA LEU A 753 -28.21 31.61 -14.32
C LEU A 753 -29.44 31.28 -15.17
N CYS A 754 -30.32 32.26 -15.40
CA CYS A 754 -31.51 32.07 -16.25
C CYS A 754 -31.12 31.69 -17.69
N LYS A 755 -30.14 32.38 -18.30
CA LYS A 755 -29.61 32.06 -19.64
C LYS A 755 -29.10 30.61 -19.72
N ARG A 756 -28.33 30.15 -18.72
CA ARG A 756 -27.81 28.77 -18.66
C ARG A 756 -28.93 27.72 -18.57
N LEU A 757 -29.97 27.99 -17.78
CA LEU A 757 -31.13 27.10 -17.69
C LEU A 757 -31.98 27.13 -18.96
N TYR A 758 -32.23 28.30 -19.57
CA TYR A 758 -32.98 28.40 -20.82
C TYR A 758 -32.24 27.72 -21.98
N ASP A 759 -30.91 27.84 -22.06
CA ASP A 759 -30.09 27.10 -23.01
C ASP A 759 -30.27 25.59 -22.85
N THR A 760 -30.04 25.08 -21.63
CA THR A 760 -30.20 23.65 -21.29
C THR A 760 -31.61 23.15 -21.61
N LEU A 761 -32.66 23.90 -21.24
CA LEU A 761 -34.06 23.54 -21.49
C LEU A 761 -34.42 23.62 -22.98
N SER A 762 -33.85 24.56 -23.74
CA SER A 762 -34.09 24.70 -25.19
C SER A 762 -33.48 23.56 -26.01
N GLN A 763 -32.47 22.87 -25.45
CA GLN A 763 -31.86 21.67 -26.04
C GLN A 763 -32.65 20.39 -25.71
N LEU A 764 -33.67 20.44 -24.84
CA LEU A 764 -34.56 19.31 -24.57
C LEU A 764 -35.73 19.27 -25.56
N ASN A 765 -35.73 18.25 -26.42
CA ASN A 765 -36.60 18.16 -27.61
C ASN A 765 -38.13 18.06 -27.38
N ASN A 766 -38.66 18.15 -26.15
CA ASN A 766 -40.12 18.05 -25.90
C ASN A 766 -40.65 19.14 -24.93
N PRO A 767 -41.21 20.25 -25.43
CA PRO A 767 -41.77 21.30 -24.58
C PRO A 767 -42.99 20.84 -23.77
N ASN A 768 -43.69 19.77 -24.18
CA ASN A 768 -44.83 19.25 -23.42
C ASN A 768 -44.41 18.66 -22.07
N ASP A 769 -43.26 18.00 -21.99
CA ASP A 769 -42.73 17.46 -20.74
C ASP A 769 -42.24 18.59 -19.82
N ILE A 770 -41.61 19.62 -20.38
CA ILE A 770 -41.21 20.84 -19.65
C ILE A 770 -42.46 21.52 -19.06
N LEU A 771 -43.48 21.80 -19.88
CA LEU A 771 -44.74 22.38 -19.44
C LEU A 771 -45.51 21.50 -18.45
N LYS A 772 -45.30 20.18 -18.44
CA LYS A 772 -45.89 19.24 -17.47
C LYS A 772 -45.16 19.31 -16.13
N GLU A 773 -43.83 19.27 -16.13
CA GLU A 773 -43.03 19.34 -14.91
C GLU A 773 -43.12 20.72 -14.22
N MET A 774 -43.24 21.79 -15.02
CA MET A 774 -43.54 23.13 -14.50
C MET A 774 -44.90 23.21 -13.82
N ARG A 775 -45.93 22.52 -14.36
CA ARG A 775 -47.24 22.39 -13.70
C ARG A 775 -47.17 21.57 -12.41
N LEU A 776 -46.41 20.47 -12.39
CA LEU A 776 -46.16 19.69 -11.16
C LEU A 776 -45.35 20.47 -10.11
N SER A 777 -44.61 21.49 -10.55
CA SER A 777 -43.82 22.38 -9.71
C SER A 777 -44.49 23.72 -9.40
N ASP A 778 -45.77 23.94 -9.73
CA ASP A 778 -46.48 25.23 -9.57
C ASP A 778 -45.72 26.45 -10.14
N LEU A 779 -44.93 26.27 -11.21
CA LEU A 779 -44.07 27.32 -11.76
C LEU A 779 -44.78 28.06 -12.91
N THR A 780 -45.48 29.15 -12.55
CA THR A 780 -46.26 29.97 -13.49
C THR A 780 -45.46 31.15 -14.07
N GLU A 781 -44.68 31.82 -13.23
CA GLU A 781 -43.80 32.94 -13.62
C GLU A 781 -42.35 32.48 -13.60
N TRP A 782 -41.67 32.62 -14.74
CA TRP A 782 -40.38 31.96 -14.97
C TRP A 782 -39.52 32.61 -16.08
N ILE A 783 -40.12 33.46 -16.91
CA ILE A 783 -39.44 34.19 -17.97
C ILE A 783 -38.93 35.50 -17.37
N TRP A 784 -37.62 35.72 -17.45
CA TRP A 784 -37.01 36.94 -16.94
C TRP A 784 -37.44 38.17 -17.76
N ASN A 785 -37.84 39.26 -17.08
CA ASN A 785 -38.47 40.44 -17.69
C ASN A 785 -37.74 41.77 -17.42
N SER A 786 -36.55 41.72 -16.80
CA SER A 786 -35.65 42.81 -16.37
C SER A 786 -36.22 43.93 -15.48
N THR A 787 -37.53 44.13 -15.45
CA THR A 787 -38.23 45.26 -14.80
C THR A 787 -38.93 44.88 -13.51
N HIS A 788 -39.43 43.65 -13.40
CA HIS A 788 -40.08 43.08 -12.23
C HIS A 788 -39.53 41.68 -11.88
N GLY A 789 -38.30 41.38 -12.34
CA GLY A 789 -37.67 40.07 -12.25
C GLY A 789 -38.22 39.07 -13.25
N PHE A 790 -39.43 38.55 -13.00
CA PHE A 790 -40.01 37.41 -13.73
C PHE A 790 -41.46 37.64 -14.17
N SER A 791 -41.92 36.85 -15.14
CA SER A 791 -43.29 36.85 -15.63
C SER A 791 -43.70 35.52 -16.26
N SER A 792 -45.01 35.38 -16.46
CA SER A 792 -45.67 34.24 -17.10
C SER A 792 -45.79 34.42 -18.63
N THR A 793 -45.98 33.31 -19.35
CA THR A 793 -46.08 33.26 -20.83
C THR A 793 -47.18 34.15 -21.43
N ASN A 794 -48.20 34.48 -20.65
CA ASN A 794 -49.31 35.36 -21.05
C ASN A 794 -49.06 36.86 -20.79
N HIS A 795 -47.90 37.24 -20.24
CA HIS A 795 -47.57 38.63 -19.87
C HIS A 795 -46.41 39.22 -20.67
N ILE A 796 -45.52 38.39 -21.19
CA ILE A 796 -44.46 38.77 -22.14
C ILE A 796 -44.91 38.48 -23.58
N TYR A 797 -44.48 39.33 -24.51
CA TYR A 797 -44.68 39.14 -25.94
C TYR A 797 -43.37 39.09 -26.73
N LEU A 798 -43.39 38.32 -27.82
CA LEU A 798 -42.30 38.24 -28.79
C LEU A 798 -42.43 39.33 -29.87
N ILE A 799 -42.70 40.57 -29.47
CA ILE A 799 -42.72 41.75 -30.35
C ILE A 799 -41.35 42.43 -30.39
N ASP A 800 -41.21 43.41 -31.27
CA ASP A 800 -40.08 44.34 -31.36
C ASP A 800 -40.36 45.63 -30.56
N LYS A 801 -39.32 46.36 -30.12
CA LYS A 801 -39.45 47.64 -29.41
C LYS A 801 -40.10 48.75 -30.25
N ILE A 802 -40.01 48.67 -31.57
CA ILE A 802 -40.57 49.66 -32.51
C ILE A 802 -42.06 49.35 -32.82
N HIS A 803 -42.59 48.23 -32.31
CA HIS A 803 -43.99 47.85 -32.48
C HIS A 803 -44.93 48.79 -31.68
N PRO A 804 -46.10 49.24 -32.20
CA PRO A 804 -46.98 50.18 -31.46
C PRO A 804 -47.50 49.69 -30.10
N LEU A 805 -47.49 48.37 -29.84
CA LEU A 805 -47.80 47.81 -28.51
C LEU A 805 -46.63 47.89 -27.50
N ALA A 806 -45.40 48.14 -27.95
CA ALA A 806 -44.18 48.08 -27.13
C ALA A 806 -44.21 48.95 -25.85
N PRO A 807 -44.78 50.18 -25.84
CA PRO A 807 -44.90 50.97 -24.61
C PRO A 807 -45.91 50.41 -23.59
N TYR A 808 -46.76 49.46 -24.00
CA TYR A 808 -47.98 49.06 -23.29
C TYR A 808 -47.98 47.60 -22.82
N VAL A 809 -47.02 46.78 -23.28
CA VAL A 809 -46.89 45.37 -22.88
C VAL A 809 -45.44 45.03 -22.57
N GLN A 810 -45.21 44.03 -21.71
CA GLN A 810 -43.85 43.55 -21.49
C GLN A 810 -43.36 42.78 -22.72
N ILE A 811 -42.14 43.08 -23.14
CA ILE A 811 -41.46 42.45 -24.28
C ILE A 811 -40.40 41.51 -23.72
N LEU A 812 -40.05 40.46 -24.47
CA LEU A 812 -38.87 39.65 -24.13
C LEU A 812 -37.62 40.57 -24.12
N PRO A 813 -36.77 40.55 -23.08
CA PRO A 813 -35.52 41.31 -23.07
C PRO A 813 -34.56 40.87 -24.18
N TYR A 814 -33.79 41.81 -24.74
CA TYR A 814 -32.90 41.58 -25.89
C TYR A 814 -31.81 40.53 -25.57
N GLU A 815 -31.40 40.45 -24.30
CA GLU A 815 -30.45 39.49 -23.75
C GLU A 815 -30.93 38.03 -23.88
N LEU A 816 -32.22 37.82 -24.16
CA LEU A 816 -32.86 36.51 -24.28
C LEU A 816 -33.31 36.16 -25.71
N TYR A 817 -33.07 37.03 -26.70
CA TYR A 817 -33.51 36.80 -28.09
C TYR A 817 -32.97 35.50 -28.71
N ASN A 818 -31.82 35.00 -28.25
CA ASN A 818 -31.28 33.69 -28.61
C ASN A 818 -32.29 32.55 -28.39
N TYR A 819 -33.14 32.66 -27.36
CA TYR A 819 -34.11 31.63 -26.95
C TYR A 819 -35.54 31.91 -27.45
N ARG A 820 -35.74 32.89 -28.35
CA ARG A 820 -37.08 33.30 -28.86
C ARG A 820 -37.94 32.11 -29.34
N LYS A 821 -37.33 31.18 -30.09
CA LYS A 821 -38.00 29.96 -30.58
C LYS A 821 -38.40 28.97 -29.47
N PHE A 822 -37.63 28.94 -28.37
CA PHE A 822 -37.97 28.13 -27.20
C PHE A 822 -39.12 28.77 -26.41
N PHE A 823 -39.11 30.10 -26.22
CA PHE A 823 -40.25 30.79 -25.62
C PHE A 823 -41.53 30.65 -26.46
N GLU A 824 -41.43 30.72 -27.78
CA GLU A 824 -42.52 30.44 -28.72
C GLU A 824 -43.08 29.00 -28.55
N SER A 825 -42.22 27.98 -28.50
CA SER A 825 -42.65 26.58 -28.29
C SER A 825 -43.21 26.32 -26.88
N MET A 826 -42.86 27.16 -25.91
CA MET A 826 -43.43 27.20 -24.56
C MET A 826 -44.71 28.05 -24.45
N GLY A 827 -45.22 28.60 -25.56
CA GLY A 827 -46.52 29.28 -25.65
C GLY A 827 -46.49 30.81 -25.47
N VAL A 828 -45.33 31.46 -25.54
CA VAL A 828 -45.24 32.93 -25.56
C VAL A 828 -45.68 33.48 -26.92
N LYS A 829 -46.60 34.44 -26.93
CA LYS A 829 -47.25 34.92 -28.16
C LYS A 829 -46.51 36.09 -28.80
N TYR A 830 -46.68 36.24 -30.12
CA TYR A 830 -46.28 37.45 -30.87
C TYR A 830 -47.34 38.56 -30.81
N LEU A 831 -48.58 38.26 -30.43
CA LEU A 831 -49.68 39.22 -30.34
C LEU A 831 -50.52 38.97 -29.07
N PRO A 832 -51.06 40.03 -28.43
CA PRO A 832 -52.06 39.90 -27.37
C PRO A 832 -53.40 39.40 -27.91
N ASP A 833 -54.14 38.69 -27.05
CA ASP A 833 -55.52 38.32 -27.31
C ASP A 833 -56.43 39.57 -27.25
N VAL A 834 -57.52 39.58 -28.03
CA VAL A 834 -58.43 40.74 -28.17
C VAL A 834 -58.92 41.28 -26.82
N SER A 835 -59.28 40.42 -25.86
CA SER A 835 -59.71 40.84 -24.53
C SER A 835 -58.65 41.65 -23.80
N LYS A 836 -57.36 41.28 -23.96
CA LYS A 836 -56.25 41.99 -23.32
C LYS A 836 -55.93 43.32 -24.03
N LEU A 837 -56.22 43.43 -25.33
CA LEU A 837 -56.25 44.73 -26.02
C LEU A 837 -57.40 45.61 -25.54
N GLU A 838 -58.61 45.06 -25.31
CA GLU A 838 -59.70 45.82 -24.68
C GLU A 838 -59.31 46.34 -23.31
N ASP A 839 -58.70 45.52 -22.46
CA ASP A 839 -58.27 45.92 -21.11
C ASP A 839 -57.20 47.03 -21.15
N LEU A 840 -56.22 46.91 -22.06
CA LEU A 840 -55.23 47.98 -22.29
C LEU A 840 -55.90 49.28 -22.76
N LEU A 841 -56.80 49.22 -23.73
CA LEU A 841 -57.55 50.38 -24.24
C LEU A 841 -58.49 50.99 -23.17
N ARG A 842 -59.02 50.19 -22.25
CA ARG A 842 -59.78 50.69 -21.08
C ARG A 842 -58.87 51.41 -20.09
N ASN A 843 -57.68 50.89 -19.84
CA ASN A 843 -56.68 51.54 -18.98
C ASN A 843 -56.07 52.82 -19.61
N GLN A 844 -56.10 52.94 -20.94
CA GLN A 844 -55.68 54.14 -21.68
C GLN A 844 -56.65 55.34 -21.55
N GLN A 845 -57.82 55.20 -20.93
CA GLN A 845 -58.87 56.24 -20.87
C GLN A 845 -58.47 57.59 -20.22
N HIS A 846 -57.28 57.70 -19.63
CA HIS A 846 -56.77 58.91 -18.98
C HIS A 846 -55.40 59.38 -19.50
N GLN A 847 -54.95 58.87 -20.66
CA GLN A 847 -53.70 59.24 -21.33
C GLN A 847 -53.98 59.88 -22.71
N PRO A 848 -53.02 60.62 -23.31
CA PRO A 848 -53.16 61.09 -24.68
C PRO A 848 -53.30 59.92 -25.66
N ILE A 849 -54.04 60.12 -26.75
CA ILE A 849 -54.22 59.11 -27.80
C ILE A 849 -52.89 58.84 -28.51
N ASP A 850 -52.43 57.58 -28.53
CA ASP A 850 -51.45 57.13 -29.51
C ASP A 850 -52.17 56.74 -30.82
N GLU A 851 -52.11 57.64 -31.79
CA GLU A 851 -52.67 57.42 -33.13
C GLU A 851 -52.01 56.23 -33.84
N ASN A 852 -50.74 55.89 -33.54
CA ASN A 852 -50.04 54.77 -34.16
C ASN A 852 -50.58 53.43 -33.63
N LEU A 853 -50.78 53.32 -32.32
CA LEU A 853 -51.46 52.17 -31.71
C LEU A 853 -52.88 52.00 -32.27
N PHE A 854 -53.68 53.07 -32.28
CA PHE A 854 -55.07 53.00 -32.73
C PHE A 854 -55.17 52.64 -34.22
N LYS A 855 -54.30 53.20 -35.06
CA LYS A 855 -54.17 52.85 -36.48
C LYS A 855 -53.75 51.39 -36.66
N TRP A 856 -52.72 50.93 -35.95
CA TRP A 856 -52.24 49.55 -36.04
C TRP A 856 -53.29 48.53 -35.61
N ILE A 857 -54.07 48.81 -34.55
CA ILE A 857 -55.19 47.94 -34.15
C ILE A 857 -56.27 47.92 -35.24
N LYS A 858 -56.62 49.09 -35.81
CA LYS A 858 -57.61 49.19 -36.91
C LYS A 858 -57.18 48.39 -38.15
N GLU A 859 -55.89 48.43 -38.50
CA GLU A 859 -55.33 47.69 -39.64
C GLU A 859 -55.20 46.17 -39.37
N THR A 860 -54.86 45.79 -38.13
CA THR A 860 -54.61 44.37 -37.76
C THR A 860 -55.90 43.61 -37.41
N TYR A 861 -56.85 44.25 -36.72
CA TYR A 861 -58.08 43.63 -36.20
C TYR A 861 -59.34 44.12 -36.94
N THR A 862 -59.24 44.35 -38.25
CA THR A 862 -60.31 44.83 -39.16
C THR A 862 -61.67 44.11 -39.05
N LYS A 863 -61.71 42.89 -38.53
CA LYS A 863 -62.94 42.09 -38.39
C LYS A 863 -63.59 42.19 -37.00
N ASP A 864 -62.88 42.69 -35.99
CA ASP A 864 -63.41 42.77 -34.62
C ASP A 864 -64.18 44.08 -34.40
N ARG A 865 -65.50 44.02 -34.63
CA ARG A 865 -66.40 45.17 -34.46
C ARG A 865 -66.37 45.76 -33.04
N ARG A 866 -66.10 44.95 -32.02
CA ARG A 866 -66.14 45.37 -30.61
C ARG A 866 -64.88 46.14 -30.23
N LEU A 867 -63.71 45.67 -30.66
CA LEU A 867 -62.45 46.38 -30.49
C LEU A 867 -62.42 47.69 -31.30
N LEU A 868 -62.91 47.66 -32.54
CA LEU A 868 -63.03 48.85 -33.40
C LEU A 868 -64.00 49.90 -32.82
N GLN A 869 -65.15 49.46 -32.28
CA GLN A 869 -66.09 50.36 -31.62
C GLN A 869 -65.52 50.94 -30.33
N LEU A 870 -64.79 50.17 -29.52
CA LEU A 870 -64.09 50.68 -28.34
C LEU A 870 -63.10 51.79 -28.69
N ILE A 871 -62.35 51.66 -29.79
CA ILE A 871 -61.44 52.73 -30.27
C ILE A 871 -62.22 53.97 -30.71
N HIS A 872 -63.30 53.81 -31.48
CA HIS A 872 -64.15 54.94 -31.90
C HIS A 872 -64.76 55.68 -30.68
N ASP A 873 -65.16 54.94 -29.67
CA ASP A 873 -65.65 55.44 -28.38
C ASP A 873 -64.59 56.20 -27.56
N LEU A 874 -63.30 55.99 -27.81
CA LEU A 874 -62.19 56.71 -27.16
C LEU A 874 -61.82 57.96 -27.95
N GLU A 875 -61.72 57.85 -29.28
CA GLU A 875 -61.48 58.96 -30.22
C GLU A 875 -62.55 60.05 -30.08
N THR A 876 -63.82 59.66 -30.02
CA THR A 876 -64.95 60.61 -29.85
C THR A 876 -64.97 61.29 -28.48
N LYS A 877 -64.55 60.61 -27.40
CA LYS A 877 -64.50 61.20 -26.05
C LYS A 877 -63.35 62.20 -25.89
N SER A 878 -62.20 61.97 -26.51
CA SER A 878 -61.03 62.85 -26.41
C SER A 878 -61.28 64.26 -26.99
N ASN A 879 -62.02 64.34 -28.09
CA ASN A 879 -62.38 65.61 -28.78
C ASN A 879 -63.22 66.60 -27.94
N SER A 880 -63.52 66.29 -26.67
CA SER A 880 -64.23 67.15 -25.72
C SER A 880 -63.34 67.96 -24.77
N LYS A 881 -62.00 67.80 -24.81
CA LYS A 881 -61.05 68.58 -23.97
C LYS A 881 -59.87 69.10 -24.79
N GLY A 882 -59.56 70.39 -24.61
CA GLY A 882 -58.68 71.14 -25.52
C GLY A 882 -57.17 70.91 -25.36
N ASN A 883 -56.45 71.15 -26.46
CA ASN A 883 -55.00 71.08 -26.58
C ASN A 883 -54.22 71.95 -25.56
N PRO A 884 -53.11 71.41 -25.04
CA PRO A 884 -51.86 72.14 -24.87
C PRO A 884 -50.85 71.73 -25.97
N LYS A 885 -50.09 72.70 -26.49
CA LYS A 885 -49.02 72.43 -27.48
C LYS A 885 -47.81 71.77 -26.82
N VAL A 886 -47.32 70.66 -27.37
CA VAL A 886 -45.95 70.17 -27.16
C VAL A 886 -45.13 70.45 -28.42
N LYS A 887 -43.83 70.73 -28.28
CA LYS A 887 -42.95 71.09 -29.39
C LYS A 887 -42.41 69.84 -30.07
N ASN A 888 -42.42 69.81 -31.39
CA ASN A 888 -41.50 68.95 -32.14
C ASN A 888 -40.08 69.51 -31.96
N THR A 889 -39.22 68.76 -31.30
CA THR A 889 -37.77 68.81 -31.55
C THR A 889 -37.47 67.80 -32.66
N ASN A 890 -36.78 68.24 -33.72
CA ASN A 890 -36.31 67.33 -34.74
C ASN A 890 -35.13 66.52 -34.18
N ASP A 891 -35.26 65.20 -34.19
CA ASP A 891 -34.14 64.27 -34.19
C ASP A 891 -34.35 63.30 -35.37
N ASP A 892 -33.40 63.25 -36.30
CA ASP A 892 -33.44 62.35 -37.45
C ASP A 892 -33.15 60.90 -37.00
N GLN A 893 -34.16 60.22 -36.47
CA GLN A 893 -34.05 58.81 -36.11
C GLN A 893 -34.62 57.89 -37.20
N THR A 894 -33.78 56.95 -37.62
CA THR A 894 -34.00 56.07 -38.77
C THR A 894 -35.25 55.22 -38.62
N ARG A 895 -36.15 55.36 -39.59
CA ARG A 895 -37.31 54.49 -39.81
C ARG A 895 -36.86 53.05 -40.07
N ILE A 896 -36.84 52.22 -39.03
CA ILE A 896 -36.58 50.78 -39.15
C ILE A 896 -37.86 50.01 -38.83
N THR A 897 -38.35 49.27 -39.81
CA THR A 897 -39.28 48.16 -39.59
C THR A 897 -38.52 46.84 -39.76
N PHE A 898 -38.79 45.84 -38.92
CA PHE A 898 -38.17 44.50 -39.04
C PHE A 898 -38.58 43.70 -40.29
N SER A 899 -39.33 44.32 -41.20
CA SER A 899 -39.27 44.04 -42.63
C SER A 899 -38.83 45.31 -43.37
N SER A 900 -37.84 45.17 -44.25
CA SER A 900 -37.24 46.22 -45.10
C SER A 900 -36.79 47.52 -44.40
N THR A 901 -35.58 47.52 -43.79
CA THR A 901 -34.61 48.66 -43.78
C THR A 901 -33.26 48.38 -43.08
N LEU A 902 -32.90 47.12 -42.77
CA LEU A 902 -31.50 46.82 -42.44
C LEU A 902 -30.62 46.96 -43.69
N ASP A 903 -29.82 48.04 -43.75
CA ASP A 903 -28.82 48.25 -44.79
C ASP A 903 -27.94 46.99 -44.97
N LEU A 904 -28.03 46.38 -46.16
CA LEU A 904 -27.07 45.40 -46.70
C LEU A 904 -25.98 46.13 -47.50
N ALA A 905 -25.44 47.19 -46.92
CA ALA A 905 -24.40 48.01 -47.51
C ALA A 905 -23.08 47.21 -47.55
N GLU A 906 -22.74 46.65 -48.72
CA GLU A 906 -21.53 45.83 -48.86
C GLU A 906 -20.24 46.64 -48.61
N ASP A 907 -20.30 47.97 -48.77
CA ASP A 907 -19.26 48.96 -48.48
C ASP A 907 -19.13 49.34 -46.99
N LYS A 908 -19.95 48.79 -46.09
CA LYS A 908 -19.87 49.10 -44.65
C LYS A 908 -19.31 47.91 -43.85
N ILE A 909 -18.43 48.21 -42.89
CA ILE A 909 -18.00 47.29 -41.82
C ILE A 909 -18.78 47.69 -40.56
N TYR A 910 -19.63 46.81 -40.06
CA TYR A 910 -20.43 47.05 -38.87
C TYR A 910 -19.68 46.53 -37.64
N LEU A 911 -19.20 47.44 -36.80
CA LEU A 911 -18.31 47.14 -35.68
C LEU A 911 -19.03 47.36 -34.34
N TYR A 912 -19.02 46.34 -33.49
CA TYR A 912 -19.34 46.47 -32.07
C TYR A 912 -18.07 46.43 -31.23
N LEU A 913 -17.97 47.36 -30.27
CA LEU A 913 -16.88 47.45 -29.30
C LEU A 913 -17.48 47.51 -27.89
N THR A 914 -17.03 46.61 -27.03
CA THR A 914 -17.42 46.53 -25.62
C THR A 914 -16.87 47.70 -24.80
N ASP A 915 -17.40 47.91 -23.60
CA ASP A 915 -17.13 49.11 -22.80
C ASP A 915 -15.66 49.37 -22.47
N ILE A 916 -14.82 48.33 -22.39
CA ILE A 916 -13.37 48.47 -22.18
C ILE A 916 -12.73 49.34 -23.29
N PHE A 917 -13.21 49.22 -24.53
CA PHE A 917 -12.79 50.08 -25.64
C PHE A 917 -13.47 51.46 -25.58
N ASN A 918 -14.73 51.55 -25.14
CA ASN A 918 -15.45 52.82 -25.04
C ASN A 918 -14.90 53.74 -23.93
N GLN A 919 -14.35 53.17 -22.86
CA GLN A 919 -13.72 53.89 -21.75
C GLN A 919 -12.35 54.50 -22.12
N GLN A 920 -11.68 53.98 -23.16
CA GLN A 920 -10.37 54.46 -23.63
C GLN A 920 -10.49 55.03 -25.05
N ALA A 921 -10.87 56.31 -25.19
CA ALA A 921 -11.09 56.95 -26.50
C ALA A 921 -9.95 56.70 -27.52
N ASN A 922 -8.69 56.76 -27.05
CA ASN A 922 -7.50 56.51 -27.87
C ASN A 922 -7.47 55.09 -28.51
N ILE A 923 -7.81 54.02 -27.78
CA ILE A 923 -7.82 52.67 -28.39
C ILE A 923 -8.98 52.51 -29.38
N LYS A 924 -10.15 53.10 -29.09
CA LYS A 924 -11.33 53.09 -29.97
C LYS A 924 -11.02 53.78 -31.30
N GLU A 925 -10.39 54.95 -31.26
CA GLU A 925 -9.92 55.65 -32.45
C GLU A 925 -8.82 54.87 -33.18
N THR A 926 -7.86 54.27 -32.46
CA THR A 926 -6.81 53.43 -33.06
C THR A 926 -7.37 52.20 -33.78
N VAL A 927 -8.38 51.53 -33.22
CA VAL A 927 -9.08 50.39 -33.87
C VAL A 927 -9.78 50.85 -35.16
N ILE A 928 -10.51 51.97 -35.11
CA ILE A 928 -11.21 52.52 -36.28
C ILE A 928 -10.21 52.96 -37.36
N GLN A 929 -9.10 53.60 -36.98
CA GLN A 929 -8.01 53.99 -37.88
C GLN A 929 -7.36 52.78 -38.55
N ALA A 930 -7.06 51.72 -37.78
CA ALA A 930 -6.49 50.49 -38.31
C ALA A 930 -7.45 49.79 -39.29
N LEU A 931 -8.72 49.63 -38.92
CA LEU A 931 -9.73 49.05 -39.80
C LEU A 931 -9.88 49.86 -41.10
N THR A 932 -9.88 51.19 -41.03
CA THR A 932 -9.94 52.08 -42.22
C THR A 932 -8.69 51.93 -43.11
N THR A 933 -7.50 51.77 -42.50
CA THR A 933 -6.23 51.56 -43.22
C THR A 933 -6.19 50.21 -43.92
N ILE A 934 -6.78 49.18 -43.31
CA ILE A 934 -6.85 47.81 -43.83
C ILE A 934 -7.94 47.68 -44.91
N SER A 935 -9.13 48.25 -44.68
CA SER A 935 -10.31 48.04 -45.52
C SER A 935 -10.25 48.77 -46.86
N LYS A 936 -9.67 49.98 -46.89
CA LYS A 936 -9.52 50.92 -48.02
C LYS A 936 -10.80 51.37 -48.74
N GLU A 937 -11.67 50.44 -49.09
CA GLU A 937 -12.93 50.65 -49.80
C GLU A 937 -14.13 50.69 -48.86
N LYS A 938 -14.07 50.00 -47.70
CA LYS A 938 -15.19 49.90 -46.76
C LYS A 938 -15.10 50.89 -45.59
N LYS A 939 -16.23 51.54 -45.26
CA LYS A 939 -16.37 52.46 -44.13
C LYS A 939 -16.79 51.72 -42.85
N THR A 940 -16.09 51.96 -41.75
CA THR A 940 -16.45 51.42 -40.44
C THR A 940 -17.60 52.22 -39.81
N GLN A 941 -18.72 51.55 -39.52
CA GLN A 941 -19.84 52.08 -38.74
C GLN A 941 -19.86 51.39 -37.37
N LEU A 942 -19.78 52.18 -36.29
CA LEU A 942 -19.94 51.67 -34.93
C LEU A 942 -21.43 51.36 -34.67
N LEU A 943 -21.69 50.25 -33.98
CA LEU A 943 -23.02 49.84 -33.52
C LEU A 943 -23.15 50.01 -32.00
N THR A 944 -24.38 50.22 -31.52
CA THR A 944 -24.71 49.95 -30.11
C THR A 944 -24.72 48.43 -29.85
N GLU A 945 -24.70 48.03 -28.58
CA GLU A 945 -24.86 46.62 -28.20
C GLU A 945 -26.20 46.05 -28.72
N GLU A 946 -27.27 46.83 -28.65
CA GLU A 946 -28.59 46.46 -29.15
C GLU A 946 -28.60 46.28 -30.69
N ASP A 947 -28.06 47.25 -31.45
CA ASP A 947 -27.95 47.13 -32.92
C ASP A 947 -27.13 45.91 -33.34
N TYR A 948 -26.06 45.60 -32.60
CA TYR A 948 -25.21 44.44 -32.85
C TYR A 948 -25.99 43.13 -32.63
N PHE A 949 -26.70 42.98 -31.51
CA PHE A 949 -27.53 41.79 -31.28
C PHE A 949 -28.67 41.68 -32.29
N ILE A 950 -29.29 42.80 -32.68
CA ILE A 950 -30.31 42.86 -33.74
C ILE A 950 -29.76 42.38 -35.09
N ARG A 951 -28.61 42.89 -35.53
CA ARG A 951 -27.96 42.46 -36.79
C ARG A 951 -27.42 41.02 -36.71
N LYS A 952 -26.99 40.57 -35.53
CA LYS A 952 -26.52 39.19 -35.30
C LYS A 952 -27.65 38.17 -35.32
N MET A 953 -28.84 38.53 -34.83
CA MET A 953 -30.02 37.67 -34.84
C MET A 953 -30.84 37.76 -36.14
N SER A 954 -30.52 38.74 -36.99
CA SER A 954 -30.93 38.76 -38.39
C SER A 954 -30.15 37.70 -39.20
N GLY A 955 -30.67 37.31 -40.37
CA GLY A 955 -30.15 36.19 -41.17
C GLY A 955 -28.66 36.30 -41.53
N SER A 956 -28.04 35.18 -41.94
CA SER A 956 -26.58 35.06 -42.17
C SER A 956 -25.98 36.11 -43.11
N GLU A 957 -26.77 36.62 -44.07
CA GLU A 957 -26.41 37.73 -44.96
C GLU A 957 -26.02 39.01 -44.18
N TYR A 958 -26.76 39.35 -43.12
CA TYR A 958 -26.50 40.51 -42.27
C TYR A 958 -25.26 40.32 -41.37
N GLN A 959 -24.84 39.07 -41.13
CA GLN A 959 -23.64 38.73 -40.35
C GLN A 959 -22.35 38.83 -41.18
N LYS A 960 -22.42 38.86 -42.52
CA LYS A 960 -21.27 38.87 -43.44
C LYS A 960 -20.27 39.99 -43.14
N ASN A 961 -20.78 41.21 -42.93
CA ASN A 961 -20.01 42.43 -42.63
C ASN A 961 -20.07 42.83 -41.12
N LEU A 962 -20.53 41.93 -40.22
CA LEU A 962 -20.71 42.22 -38.79
C LEU A 962 -19.54 41.70 -37.94
N PHE A 963 -18.89 42.59 -37.19
CA PHE A 963 -17.72 42.29 -36.38
C PHE A 963 -17.92 42.78 -34.94
N ASP A 964 -17.70 41.90 -33.96
CA ASP A 964 -17.32 42.29 -32.60
C ASP A 964 -15.80 42.48 -32.52
N HIS A 965 -15.29 42.90 -31.35
CA HIS A 965 -13.86 43.11 -31.15
C HIS A 965 -13.03 41.83 -31.36
N TYR A 966 -13.53 40.65 -30.96
CA TYR A 966 -12.83 39.37 -31.20
C TYR A 966 -12.68 39.09 -32.70
N ARG A 967 -13.79 39.19 -33.45
CA ARG A 967 -13.80 38.95 -34.89
C ARG A 967 -13.00 40.03 -35.65
N ALA A 968 -13.09 41.29 -35.23
CA ALA A 968 -12.29 42.37 -35.81
C ALA A 968 -10.79 42.12 -35.61
N TYR A 969 -10.36 41.67 -34.43
CA TYR A 969 -8.97 41.30 -34.19
C TYR A 969 -8.55 40.07 -35.01
N ASN A 970 -9.34 39.00 -34.99
CA ASN A 970 -8.98 37.74 -35.66
C ASN A 970 -9.01 37.80 -37.19
N ASP A 971 -10.07 38.37 -37.78
CA ASP A 971 -10.33 38.32 -39.23
C ASP A 971 -9.67 39.48 -39.98
N LEU A 972 -9.50 40.65 -39.33
CA LEU A 972 -9.07 41.89 -39.99
C LEU A 972 -7.75 42.45 -39.45
N VAL A 973 -7.63 42.75 -38.15
CA VAL A 973 -6.49 43.49 -37.60
C VAL A 973 -5.22 42.63 -37.53
N LEU A 974 -5.26 41.49 -36.85
CA LEU A 974 -4.09 40.65 -36.61
C LEU A 974 -3.45 40.07 -37.89
N PRO A 975 -4.22 39.64 -38.92
CA PRO A 975 -3.66 39.23 -40.21
C PRO A 975 -2.93 40.35 -40.97
N ASN A 976 -3.34 41.62 -40.77
CA ASN A 976 -2.87 42.77 -41.56
C ASN A 976 -1.94 43.72 -40.80
N LEU A 977 -1.41 43.31 -39.64
CA LEU A 977 -0.52 44.11 -38.77
C LEU A 977 0.72 44.71 -39.46
N ASN A 978 1.19 44.13 -40.57
CA ASN A 978 2.33 44.66 -41.34
C ASN A 978 1.94 45.75 -42.35
N VAL A 979 0.65 46.01 -42.55
CA VAL A 979 0.12 47.17 -43.29
C VAL A 979 0.03 48.40 -42.37
N LEU A 980 -0.06 48.18 -41.05
CA LEU A 980 -0.25 49.25 -40.06
C LEU A 980 1.09 49.92 -39.66
N PRO A 981 1.08 51.25 -39.41
CA PRO A 981 2.19 51.94 -38.76
C PRO A 981 2.59 51.30 -37.42
N LYS A 982 3.89 51.35 -37.07
CA LYS A 982 4.42 50.67 -35.87
C LYS A 982 3.67 51.07 -34.59
N ASN A 983 3.43 52.37 -34.38
CA ASN A 983 2.69 52.88 -33.23
C ASN A 983 1.24 52.34 -33.17
N VAL A 984 0.52 52.32 -34.30
CA VAL A 984 -0.85 51.80 -34.37
C VAL A 984 -0.88 50.30 -34.04
N LYS A 985 0.05 49.53 -34.63
CA LYS A 985 0.23 48.10 -34.32
C LYS A 985 0.53 47.86 -32.84
N ASP A 986 1.57 48.51 -32.31
CA ASP A 986 2.04 48.26 -30.96
C ASP A 986 0.97 48.62 -29.93
N THR A 987 0.25 49.74 -30.11
CA THR A 987 -0.90 50.10 -29.28
C THR A 987 -2.00 49.03 -29.28
N LEU A 988 -2.36 48.48 -30.45
CA LEU A 988 -3.40 47.44 -30.57
C LEU A 988 -3.00 46.11 -29.94
N VAL A 989 -1.77 45.64 -30.21
CA VAL A 989 -1.30 44.35 -29.69
C VAL A 989 -1.02 44.43 -28.19
N LEU A 990 -0.45 45.54 -27.69
CA LEU A 990 -0.22 45.72 -26.25
C LEU A 990 -1.54 45.86 -25.48
N PHE A 991 -2.52 46.59 -26.01
CA PHE A 991 -3.87 46.65 -25.41
C PHE A 991 -4.52 45.25 -25.36
N ALA A 992 -4.42 44.47 -26.44
CA ALA A 992 -4.98 43.13 -26.51
C ALA A 992 -4.26 42.12 -25.58
N LEU A 993 -2.99 42.34 -25.26
CA LEU A 993 -2.25 41.59 -24.24
C LEU A 993 -2.63 42.02 -22.80
N ASP A 994 -2.79 43.32 -22.56
CA ASP A 994 -3.13 43.89 -21.25
C ASP A 994 -4.57 43.51 -20.80
N HIS A 995 -5.49 43.34 -21.75
CA HIS A 995 -6.92 43.06 -21.49
C HIS A 995 -7.36 41.70 -22.05
N ALA A 996 -6.45 40.73 -22.10
CA ALA A 996 -6.68 39.43 -22.73
C ALA A 996 -7.58 38.52 -21.88
N ASP A 997 -8.76 38.15 -22.39
CA ASP A 997 -9.54 37.01 -21.88
C ASP A 997 -9.11 35.70 -22.58
N ASN A 998 -9.67 34.56 -22.15
CA ASN A 998 -9.42 33.27 -22.79
C ASN A 998 -9.71 33.25 -24.30
N THR A 999 -10.67 34.05 -24.78
CA THR A 999 -11.00 34.19 -26.21
C THR A 999 -9.89 34.93 -26.96
N MET A 1000 -9.48 36.11 -26.48
CA MET A 1000 -8.42 36.92 -27.06
C MET A 1000 -7.06 36.22 -26.99
N LEU A 1001 -6.75 35.51 -25.89
CA LEU A 1001 -5.53 34.69 -25.78
C LEU A 1001 -5.48 33.62 -26.89
N ASN A 1002 -6.56 32.88 -27.09
CA ASN A 1002 -6.63 31.87 -28.16
C ASN A 1002 -6.49 32.48 -29.57
N ILE A 1003 -6.92 33.73 -29.77
CA ILE A 1003 -6.72 34.47 -31.02
C ILE A 1003 -5.25 34.90 -31.17
N LEU A 1004 -4.66 35.56 -30.16
CA LEU A 1004 -3.26 36.01 -30.18
C LEU A 1004 -2.27 34.86 -30.39
N LYS A 1005 -2.53 33.68 -29.79
CA LYS A 1005 -1.76 32.44 -29.97
C LYS A 1005 -1.66 31.98 -31.43
N GLN A 1006 -2.67 32.31 -32.26
CA GLN A 1006 -2.78 31.87 -33.65
C GLN A 1006 -2.12 32.83 -34.66
N HIS A 1007 -1.91 34.10 -34.32
CA HIS A 1007 -1.41 35.12 -35.24
C HIS A 1007 0.06 35.49 -35.02
N CYS A 1008 0.72 36.00 -36.05
CA CYS A 1008 2.07 36.56 -35.94
C CYS A 1008 1.97 38.02 -35.48
N CYS A 1009 1.73 38.24 -34.18
CA CYS A 1009 1.43 39.56 -33.62
C CYS A 1009 2.60 40.23 -32.88
N ILE A 1010 3.60 39.47 -32.41
CA ILE A 1010 4.66 39.99 -31.54
C ILE A 1010 5.89 40.38 -32.37
N PRO A 1011 6.41 41.61 -32.27
CA PRO A 1011 7.59 42.02 -33.01
C PRO A 1011 8.87 41.39 -32.46
N CYS A 1012 9.78 41.02 -33.37
CA CYS A 1012 11.10 40.47 -33.05
C CYS A 1012 12.25 41.36 -33.55
N THR A 1013 11.96 42.60 -33.96
CA THR A 1013 12.92 43.52 -34.60
C THR A 1013 12.67 44.99 -34.24
N PRO A 1014 13.69 45.86 -34.22
CA PRO A 1014 13.56 47.28 -33.88
C PRO A 1014 12.51 48.05 -34.70
N ASN A 1015 12.43 47.75 -35.99
CA ASN A 1015 11.50 48.36 -36.93
C ASN A 1015 10.09 47.71 -36.90
N GLY A 1016 9.87 46.66 -36.11
CA GLY A 1016 8.59 45.95 -36.01
C GLY A 1016 8.11 45.30 -37.30
N ARG A 1017 9.01 45.01 -38.27
CA ARG A 1017 8.64 44.38 -39.56
C ARG A 1017 8.57 42.87 -39.48
N ILE A 1018 9.48 42.25 -38.73
CA ILE A 1018 9.40 40.81 -38.42
C ILE A 1018 8.50 40.65 -37.21
N LEU A 1019 7.34 40.04 -37.43
CA LEU A 1019 6.41 39.60 -36.39
C LEU A 1019 6.40 38.07 -36.35
N ASN A 1020 6.28 37.50 -35.15
CA ASN A 1020 6.28 36.06 -34.93
C ASN A 1020 5.09 35.65 -34.03
N LYS A 1021 4.77 34.36 -33.98
CA LYS A 1021 3.74 33.82 -33.07
C LYS A 1021 4.32 33.65 -31.66
N PRO A 1022 3.55 33.83 -30.57
CA PRO A 1022 4.03 33.59 -29.21
C PRO A 1022 4.70 32.21 -29.02
N SER A 1023 4.07 31.16 -29.57
CA SER A 1023 4.59 29.78 -29.60
C SER A 1023 5.87 29.53 -30.41
N LYS A 1024 6.45 30.57 -31.03
CA LYS A 1024 7.76 30.55 -31.70
C LYS A 1024 8.79 31.46 -31.02
N LEU A 1025 8.44 32.09 -29.89
CA LEU A 1025 9.34 32.94 -29.13
C LEU A 1025 10.09 32.16 -28.05
N ILE A 1026 11.24 32.70 -27.67
CA ILE A 1026 12.03 32.28 -26.51
C ILE A 1026 11.97 33.41 -25.48
N HIS A 1027 11.77 33.05 -24.21
CA HIS A 1027 11.75 34.03 -23.12
C HIS A 1027 13.17 34.59 -22.91
N PRO A 1028 13.40 35.93 -23.02
CA PRO A 1028 14.74 36.52 -23.06
C PRO A 1028 15.67 36.14 -21.89
N TYR A 1029 15.11 35.89 -20.71
CA TYR A 1029 15.87 35.58 -19.50
C TYR A 1029 15.87 34.08 -19.12
N CYS A 1030 15.52 33.18 -20.04
CA CYS A 1030 15.53 31.73 -19.77
C CYS A 1030 16.91 31.08 -20.07
N ARG A 1031 17.15 29.88 -19.52
CA ARG A 1031 18.42 29.13 -19.70
C ARG A 1031 18.74 28.74 -21.16
N LEU A 1032 17.77 28.81 -22.08
CA LEU A 1032 17.97 28.56 -23.51
C LEU A 1032 18.35 29.83 -24.29
N ALA A 1033 18.14 31.03 -23.72
CA ALA A 1033 18.38 32.29 -24.43
C ALA A 1033 19.85 32.46 -24.83
N SER A 1034 20.81 31.95 -24.04
CA SER A 1034 22.25 31.99 -24.36
C SER A 1034 22.67 31.11 -25.54
N LEU A 1035 21.75 30.39 -26.19
CA LEU A 1035 22.00 29.63 -27.41
C LEU A 1035 21.58 30.38 -28.69
N TYR A 1036 21.00 31.59 -28.56
CA TYR A 1036 20.44 32.37 -29.66
C TYR A 1036 20.85 33.84 -29.57
N SER A 1037 20.71 34.57 -30.67
CA SER A 1037 21.03 35.98 -30.81
C SER A 1037 19.81 36.81 -31.24
N ASP A 1038 19.90 38.13 -31.14
CA ASP A 1038 18.86 39.03 -31.65
C ASP A 1038 18.61 38.88 -33.17
N ILE A 1039 19.60 38.38 -33.92
CA ILE A 1039 19.51 38.16 -35.37
C ILE A 1039 18.53 37.02 -35.68
N ASP A 1040 18.47 36.00 -34.83
CA ASP A 1040 17.61 34.82 -35.02
C ASP A 1040 16.11 35.15 -34.94
N SER A 1041 15.74 36.36 -34.49
CA SER A 1041 14.35 36.85 -34.44
C SER A 1041 13.41 35.95 -33.60
N LEU A 1042 13.96 35.31 -32.58
CA LEU A 1042 13.23 34.44 -31.63
C LEU A 1042 12.84 35.15 -30.32
N PHE A 1043 13.35 36.35 -30.05
CA PHE A 1043 13.01 37.11 -28.85
C PHE A 1043 11.90 38.14 -29.14
N PRO A 1044 10.98 38.42 -28.20
CA PRO A 1044 10.11 39.58 -28.27
C PRO A 1044 10.96 40.86 -28.18
N TYR A 1045 10.72 41.83 -29.07
CA TYR A 1045 11.47 43.08 -29.12
C TYR A 1045 10.66 44.24 -28.53
N GLY A 1046 11.23 44.94 -27.56
CA GLY A 1046 10.65 46.15 -26.98
C GLY A 1046 11.49 46.74 -25.85
N GLY A 1047 10.98 47.83 -25.26
CA GLY A 1047 11.40 48.29 -23.93
C GLY A 1047 10.51 47.73 -22.82
N GLN A 1048 10.86 48.03 -21.56
CA GLN A 1048 10.13 47.58 -20.36
C GLN A 1048 8.68 48.07 -20.32
N ASP A 1049 8.35 49.21 -20.93
CA ASP A 1049 6.97 49.72 -21.01
C ASP A 1049 6.11 49.05 -22.11
N SER A 1050 6.71 48.11 -22.86
CA SER A 1050 6.13 47.45 -24.04
C SER A 1050 6.15 45.92 -23.91
N TYR A 1051 6.66 45.17 -24.89
CA TYR A 1051 6.63 43.71 -24.95
C TYR A 1051 7.58 43.00 -23.95
N LEU A 1052 8.50 43.73 -23.30
CA LEU A 1052 9.40 43.18 -22.28
C LEU A 1052 8.93 43.40 -20.83
N ARG A 1053 7.74 44.02 -20.62
CA ARG A 1053 7.16 44.16 -19.29
C ARG A 1053 6.89 42.78 -18.68
N GLU A 1054 7.25 42.57 -17.41
CA GLU A 1054 7.28 41.23 -16.81
C GLU A 1054 5.91 40.53 -16.75
N ASP A 1055 4.84 41.29 -16.56
CA ASP A 1055 3.45 40.80 -16.64
C ASP A 1055 3.09 40.32 -18.06
N ARG A 1056 3.41 41.11 -19.09
CA ARG A 1056 3.20 40.75 -20.51
C ARG A 1056 4.07 39.57 -20.94
N LEU A 1057 5.30 39.45 -20.43
CA LEU A 1057 6.14 38.27 -20.62
C LEU A 1057 5.53 37.02 -19.97
N ASN A 1058 4.85 37.15 -18.82
CA ASN A 1058 4.08 36.06 -18.22
C ASN A 1058 2.82 35.72 -19.03
N VAL A 1059 2.12 36.69 -19.63
CA VAL A 1059 1.02 36.43 -20.59
C VAL A 1059 1.55 35.70 -21.83
N LEU A 1060 2.66 36.15 -22.42
CA LEU A 1060 3.31 35.50 -23.57
C LEU A 1060 3.80 34.08 -23.26
N LYS A 1061 4.06 33.75 -22.00
CA LYS A 1061 4.43 32.40 -21.53
C LYS A 1061 3.23 31.44 -21.42
N LEU A 1062 1.99 31.96 -21.43
CA LEU A 1062 0.76 31.17 -21.51
C LEU A 1062 0.30 30.91 -22.96
N LEU A 1063 0.88 31.63 -23.93
CA LEU A 1063 0.52 31.65 -25.36
C LEU A 1063 1.42 30.76 -26.23
#